data_AF-A0A197K948-F1
#
_entry.id   AF-A0A197K948-F1
#
_cell.length_a   1.000
_cell.length_b   1.000
_cell.length_c   1.000
_cell.angle_alpha   90.00
_cell.angle_beta   90.00
_cell.angle_gamma   90.00
#
_symmetry.space_group_name_H-M   'P 1'
#
loop_
_entity.id
_entity.type
_entity.pdbx_description
1 polymer ?
#
loop_
_entity_poly.entity_id
_entity_poly.type
_entity_poly.pdbx_seq_one_letter_code
_entity_poly.pdbx_strand_id
1 'polypeptide(L)'
;MEVTPTGITLNDQQRDRIAGLLALEVQELSSIFSQLQDATQLAGADSWKVEAEEAKASLTTEKINYEQRLQQQETKNNAFKSQLTITRQKLQAKTKEAEESAAKNAELEAKLSSQHSGSMHATVEFEASKARIEALEGEKRELVAAFDRKVGELEEMNKDYQAMSTRYQELRKESSKLESEAREAKAADMSRKLHTQSLEQELELLKQRAEWASSELKAKTTEFASFRTEKSGQILKLQSDLDQSRMEATSAKQSNAFHERRVQELQTKLDESNKLAKDLEEKKLIQEEQFRTEVETQRRLGELWEREAKDTKGRIADLEETLDDMQRALSAKDSEYQETLNRISEDKVELQVQLEKSSVQITQLKAEQKRAEELLSKAGLVGAPGAFGHDLGPLGILSPTAAIAGRSQTAGLSLTQVYTRYMDLQAEYTQLKAENARLETSMNDIVKELSDGAPLIREQQLEYERVSKHNEELSTQLETCKQEKEQLAYGASQAVAQLDGVVKERDLLHRENQDMDRQVQNLLWRLRAPNAPQSLAPESTLPSNSEGLTDAEKVINDHLVLFADLQDLQQQNKKLRQAAREMAQEREHAEGAQAQARRQEEQEALEEAGVIIESMREQIGSKELQLTTYKQEVDMLRRILRTSNIRHVPAAEIIETPVAKTSDQPMETTVQTVNGDATNYPAILTELQKTFDDYRTQTVIDINQLKDDLQRAQSDSSSHRIQLGQANAQIKALNEHQLRLMENNNHQMTEMTELRKQYSTLHESATRRDISYENLAAELDSERESASQLTAELNHLKTEKALWKSFESRLIEENQALVKEKGNLNDLLRTVQNLTTEIERGSEETKRRLESTVTNKEQEVETLKEKLKEEVESGKRLRDRREVESKEWQGKIDTLTSEYQTSREALIAAKTSLEHTKAKVEDLTKEIKSREEQLAIYQQKPSGTDSTEASREEQLIAQVAQLRSELSRQQAEAASNREHLAQFQAISQTNEDRLAEMTATFEEFKKSHDQKVEESTQTIKALETKLASAEERAQTSASNMVDMQNQVDQERSAWRKNKEELEARLRSLQNIEIQKNAVENRYQNELRHQGNLTKEAHENYERDSRRSTPNRRPS
;
A
#
# COMPACT_ATOMS: atom_id res chain seq x y z
N MET A 1 29.00 -150.34 139.03
CA MET A 1 29.98 -151.18 138.33
C MET A 1 31.26 -151.12 139.15
N GLU A 2 32.05 -152.15 139.46
CA GLU A 2 32.22 -153.56 139.03
C GLU A 2 33.58 -153.98 139.69
N VAL A 3 33.98 -155.20 140.07
CA VAL A 3 33.37 -156.52 140.40
C VAL A 3 34.32 -157.17 141.43
N THR A 4 33.85 -157.69 142.58
CA THR A 4 34.59 -158.68 143.42
C THR A 4 33.69 -159.38 144.47
N PRO A 5 33.94 -160.64 144.90
CA PRO A 5 33.03 -161.42 145.78
C PRO A 5 33.67 -162.12 147.02
N THR A 6 32.85 -162.85 147.81
CA THR A 6 33.17 -163.78 148.95
C THR A 6 33.65 -163.13 150.26
N GLY A 7 33.44 -163.66 151.49
CA GLY A 7 32.70 -164.85 152.02
C GLY A 7 32.06 -164.51 153.42
N ILE A 8 31.12 -165.26 154.03
CA ILE A 8 31.15 -166.66 154.56
C ILE A 8 32.10 -166.77 155.79
N THR A 9 31.76 -167.31 156.98
CA THR A 9 30.58 -167.97 157.62
C THR A 9 30.13 -167.20 158.90
N LEU A 10 28.96 -167.37 159.57
CA LEU A 10 28.13 -168.54 159.97
C LEU A 10 28.71 -169.33 161.19
N ASN A 11 27.80 -169.89 162.01
CA ASN A 11 27.98 -170.71 163.23
C ASN A 11 28.47 -170.01 164.52
N ASP A 12 27.95 -170.36 165.71
CA ASP A 12 26.65 -170.99 166.06
C ASP A 12 26.33 -170.80 167.56
N GLN A 13 25.17 -171.30 168.02
CA GLN A 13 24.71 -171.44 169.42
C GLN A 13 24.28 -170.12 170.10
N GLN A 14 23.03 -169.99 170.57
CA GLN A 14 22.41 -170.56 171.79
C GLN A 14 22.92 -169.85 173.07
N ARG A 15 22.07 -169.19 173.86
CA ARG A 15 21.02 -169.70 174.79
C ARG A 15 21.60 -170.36 176.05
N ASP A 16 20.87 -170.14 177.16
CA ASP A 16 20.96 -170.82 178.45
C ASP A 16 22.26 -170.53 179.24
N ARG A 17 22.20 -169.98 180.47
CA ARG A 17 21.66 -170.47 181.76
C ARG A 17 22.59 -171.45 182.51
N ILE A 18 23.25 -170.91 183.54
CA ILE A 18 23.30 -171.42 184.93
C ILE A 18 23.98 -172.79 185.19
N ALA A 19 25.03 -172.73 186.04
CA ALA A 19 25.66 -173.78 186.86
C ALA A 19 26.54 -174.87 186.17
N GLY A 20 27.54 -175.42 186.90
CA GLY A 20 28.18 -176.69 186.46
C GLY A 20 29.66 -177.03 186.80
N LEU A 21 30.23 -176.58 187.93
CA LEU A 21 31.40 -177.15 188.66
C LEU A 21 32.29 -178.32 188.10
N LEU A 22 33.61 -178.18 188.37
CA LEU A 22 34.59 -179.18 188.90
C LEU A 22 35.52 -180.05 188.00
N ALA A 23 36.73 -180.26 188.57
CA ALA A 23 37.68 -181.40 188.43
C ALA A 23 38.40 -181.63 187.08
N LEU A 24 39.65 -182.12 186.99
CA LEU A 24 40.80 -182.41 187.90
C LEU A 24 42.09 -182.44 186.99
N GLU A 25 43.35 -182.73 187.35
CA GLU A 25 44.05 -183.28 188.52
C GLU A 25 45.50 -182.70 188.54
N VAL A 26 45.98 -182.04 189.60
CA VAL A 26 46.97 -182.52 190.62
C VAL A 26 48.36 -182.97 190.10
N GLN A 27 49.43 -182.28 190.56
CA GLN A 27 50.51 -182.90 191.37
C GLN A 27 51.42 -181.85 192.05
N GLU A 28 51.78 -182.13 193.32
CA GLU A 28 53.05 -181.80 193.99
C GLU A 28 53.41 -180.33 194.36
N LEU A 29 54.07 -180.04 195.50
CA LEU A 29 54.54 -180.89 196.61
C LEU A 29 54.53 -180.18 197.99
N SER A 30 54.01 -180.90 198.99
CA SER A 30 54.39 -180.91 200.43
C SER A 30 54.84 -179.64 201.18
N SER A 31 54.14 -179.35 202.28
CA SER A 31 54.62 -179.61 203.66
C SER A 31 53.40 -179.71 204.62
N ILE A 32 53.31 -180.67 205.55
CA ILE A 32 53.77 -180.58 206.96
C ILE A 32 53.32 -179.26 207.63
N PHE A 33 52.55 -179.22 208.74
CA PHE A 33 51.87 -180.26 209.55
C PHE A 33 50.99 -179.57 210.63
N SER A 34 49.86 -180.17 211.06
CA SER A 34 49.01 -179.73 212.20
C SER A 34 48.29 -178.36 212.05
N GLN A 35 47.32 -177.92 212.88
CA GLN A 35 46.78 -178.49 214.14
C GLN A 35 45.29 -178.06 214.42
N LEU A 36 44.47 -179.04 214.86
CA LEU A 36 43.36 -178.94 215.84
C LEU A 36 42.03 -178.12 215.67
N GLN A 37 41.79 -177.24 214.69
CA GLN A 37 40.61 -176.33 214.76
C GLN A 37 40.17 -175.71 213.40
N ASP A 38 38.89 -175.50 213.02
CA ASP A 38 37.62 -176.27 213.16
C ASP A 38 36.55 -175.73 212.15
N ALA A 39 35.43 -176.45 211.95
CA ALA A 39 34.45 -176.42 210.82
C ALA A 39 33.56 -175.15 210.43
N THR A 40 32.89 -175.25 209.24
CA THR A 40 31.62 -174.57 208.75
C THR A 40 31.64 -173.17 208.03
N GLN A 41 30.74 -172.98 207.01
CA GLN A 41 30.14 -171.70 206.47
C GLN A 41 30.97 -170.75 205.54
N LEU A 42 30.45 -169.86 204.63
CA LEU A 42 29.08 -169.59 204.04
C LEU A 42 29.02 -169.17 202.52
N ALA A 43 28.89 -167.87 202.14
CA ALA A 43 28.54 -167.35 200.77
C ALA A 43 29.33 -166.08 200.30
N GLY A 44 29.36 -165.74 198.99
CA GLY A 44 30.45 -164.92 198.35
C GLY A 44 30.13 -163.88 197.22
N ALA A 45 31.04 -163.72 196.23
CA ALA A 45 31.41 -162.38 195.70
C ALA A 45 31.90 -162.20 194.21
N ASP A 46 31.70 -163.11 193.25
CA ASP A 46 32.53 -163.18 192.01
C ASP A 46 32.41 -162.08 190.91
N SER A 47 31.45 -161.15 190.94
CA SER A 47 30.93 -160.51 189.71
C SER A 47 31.77 -159.42 188.99
N TRP A 48 33.03 -159.15 189.34
CA TRP A 48 33.69 -157.86 189.00
C TRP A 48 34.97 -157.90 188.14
N LYS A 49 35.45 -159.05 187.66
CA LYS A 49 36.78 -159.14 186.98
C LYS A 49 36.79 -159.35 185.47
N VAL A 50 35.69 -159.79 184.85
CA VAL A 50 35.70 -160.19 183.41
C VAL A 50 35.40 -159.01 182.47
N GLU A 51 34.52 -158.08 182.87
CA GLU A 51 34.15 -156.88 182.09
C GLU A 51 35.37 -156.00 181.70
N ALA A 52 36.48 -156.13 182.46
CA ALA A 52 37.70 -155.36 182.29
C ALA A 52 38.56 -155.74 181.07
N GLU A 53 38.29 -156.87 180.41
CA GLU A 53 39.06 -157.32 179.23
C GLU A 53 38.31 -157.10 177.91
N GLU A 54 37.00 -157.33 177.85
CA GLU A 54 36.18 -156.99 176.67
C GLU A 54 36.24 -155.49 176.35
N ALA A 55 36.23 -154.64 177.37
CA ALA A 55 36.39 -153.18 177.25
C ALA A 55 37.75 -152.74 176.65
N LYS A 56 38.76 -153.62 176.60
CA LYS A 56 40.05 -153.33 175.94
C LYS A 56 40.06 -153.78 174.48
N ALA A 57 39.34 -154.85 174.14
CA ALA A 57 39.27 -155.37 172.77
C ALA A 57 38.45 -154.45 171.84
N SER A 58 37.34 -153.87 172.33
CA SER A 58 36.56 -152.87 171.58
C SER A 58 37.36 -151.60 171.28
N LEU A 59 38.21 -151.17 172.22
CA LEU A 59 39.02 -149.96 172.09
C LEU A 59 40.08 -150.03 170.97
N THR A 60 40.54 -151.23 170.59
CA THR A 60 41.53 -151.38 169.50
C THR A 60 40.88 -151.39 168.13
N THR A 61 39.68 -151.97 167.99
CA THR A 61 38.95 -152.02 166.71
C THR A 61 38.36 -150.66 166.32
N GLU A 62 37.98 -149.81 167.28
CA GLU A 62 37.62 -148.41 166.99
C GLU A 62 38.81 -147.59 166.48
N LYS A 63 40.01 -147.73 167.09
CA LYS A 63 41.20 -146.97 166.68
C LYS A 63 41.58 -147.21 165.22
N ILE A 64 41.59 -148.48 164.79
CA ILE A 64 41.89 -148.86 163.40
C ILE A 64 40.86 -148.27 162.42
N ASN A 65 39.58 -148.22 162.81
CA ASN A 65 38.53 -147.56 162.02
C ASN A 65 38.71 -146.05 161.91
N TYR A 66 39.21 -145.38 162.95
CA TYR A 66 39.53 -143.95 162.91
C TYR A 66 40.73 -143.65 162.00
N GLU A 67 41.79 -144.45 162.05
CA GLU A 67 42.99 -144.25 161.22
C GLU A 67 42.69 -144.46 159.71
N GLN A 68 41.90 -145.48 159.35
CA GLN A 68 41.47 -145.67 157.95
C GLN A 68 40.54 -144.54 157.46
N ARG A 69 39.64 -144.02 158.32
CA ARG A 69 38.82 -142.85 157.99
C ARG A 69 39.67 -141.60 157.76
N LEU A 70 40.78 -141.43 158.49
CA LEU A 70 41.70 -140.31 158.30
C LEU A 70 42.34 -140.35 156.90
N GLN A 71 42.94 -141.48 156.51
CA GLN A 71 43.54 -141.65 155.18
C GLN A 71 42.53 -141.45 154.03
N GLN A 72 41.28 -141.92 154.20
CA GLN A 72 40.21 -141.68 153.22
C GLN A 72 39.77 -140.21 153.11
N GLN A 73 40.05 -139.36 154.10
CA GLN A 73 39.81 -137.92 154.01
C GLN A 73 41.03 -137.17 153.47
N GLU A 74 42.26 -137.57 153.82
CA GLU A 74 43.49 -136.97 153.29
C GLU A 74 43.61 -137.14 151.77
N THR A 75 43.30 -138.34 151.26
CA THR A 75 43.26 -138.63 149.81
C THR A 75 42.24 -137.76 149.07
N LYS A 76 41.02 -137.58 149.63
CA LYS A 76 40.01 -136.67 149.08
C LYS A 76 40.44 -135.20 149.13
N ASN A 77 41.06 -134.78 150.24
CA ASN A 77 41.57 -133.41 150.42
C ASN A 77 42.65 -133.07 149.37
N ASN A 78 43.55 -134.00 149.08
CA ASN A 78 44.56 -133.84 148.03
C ASN A 78 43.95 -133.84 146.61
N ALA A 79 42.90 -134.63 146.35
CA ALA A 79 42.15 -134.57 145.09
C ALA A 79 41.42 -133.22 144.89
N PHE A 80 40.81 -132.66 145.94
CA PHE A 80 40.19 -131.33 145.85
C PHE A 80 41.23 -130.22 145.65
N LYS A 81 42.40 -130.30 146.29
CA LYS A 81 43.50 -129.33 146.07
C LYS A 81 43.96 -129.28 144.61
N SER A 82 44.09 -130.43 143.93
CA SER A 82 44.50 -130.45 142.52
C SER A 82 43.42 -129.91 141.58
N GLN A 83 42.13 -130.15 141.87
CA GLN A 83 41.05 -129.51 141.12
C GLN A 83 41.04 -127.99 141.30
N LEU A 84 41.32 -127.50 142.51
CA LEU A 84 41.33 -126.07 142.84
C LEU A 84 42.50 -125.31 142.18
N THR A 85 43.66 -125.94 141.98
CA THR A 85 44.75 -125.33 141.19
C THR A 85 44.41 -125.26 139.71
N ILE A 86 43.80 -126.32 139.14
CA ILE A 86 43.39 -126.37 137.73
C ILE A 86 42.30 -125.32 137.42
N THR A 87 41.30 -125.14 138.28
CA THR A 87 40.27 -124.11 138.07
C THR A 87 40.83 -122.69 138.18
N ARG A 88 41.75 -122.45 139.12
CA ARG A 88 42.42 -121.14 139.30
C ARG A 88 43.25 -120.73 138.07
N GLN A 89 43.97 -121.68 137.46
CA GLN A 89 44.70 -121.44 136.21
C GLN A 89 43.75 -121.12 135.03
N LYS A 90 42.65 -121.87 134.89
CA LYS A 90 41.63 -121.60 133.85
C LYS A 90 40.98 -120.22 134.00
N LEU A 91 40.76 -119.75 135.24
CA LEU A 91 40.22 -118.42 135.50
C LEU A 91 41.19 -117.31 135.04
N GLN A 92 42.48 -117.43 135.37
CA GLN A 92 43.51 -116.44 134.98
C GLN A 92 43.77 -116.39 133.47
N ALA A 93 43.54 -117.47 132.74
CA ALA A 93 43.57 -117.44 131.27
C ALA A 93 42.41 -116.61 130.71
N LYS A 94 41.19 -116.79 131.25
CA LYS A 94 39.98 -116.10 130.76
C LYS A 94 39.92 -114.61 131.11
N THR A 95 40.54 -114.17 132.20
CA THR A 95 40.63 -112.72 132.50
C THR A 95 41.51 -111.98 131.48
N LYS A 96 42.61 -112.58 131.02
CA LYS A 96 43.50 -111.96 130.02
C LYS A 96 42.85 -111.81 128.65
N GLU A 97 42.12 -112.83 128.20
CA GLU A 97 41.35 -112.75 126.94
C GLU A 97 40.28 -111.64 126.97
N ALA A 98 39.70 -111.35 128.15
CA ALA A 98 38.73 -110.27 128.33
C ALA A 98 39.40 -108.88 128.28
N GLU A 99 40.57 -108.72 128.91
CA GLU A 99 41.35 -107.47 128.87
C GLU A 99 41.82 -107.15 127.43
N GLU A 100 42.34 -108.14 126.72
CA GLU A 100 42.78 -107.99 125.32
C GLU A 100 41.67 -107.68 124.32
N SER A 101 40.44 -108.13 124.58
CA SER A 101 39.29 -107.87 123.69
C SER A 101 38.65 -106.50 123.98
N ALA A 102 38.59 -106.07 125.24
CA ALA A 102 38.15 -104.72 125.60
C ALA A 102 39.03 -103.63 124.96
N ALA A 103 40.37 -103.80 124.98
CA ALA A 103 41.31 -102.85 124.38
C ALA A 103 41.09 -102.69 122.86
N LYS A 104 40.83 -103.80 122.14
CA LYS A 104 40.63 -103.81 120.68
C LYS A 104 39.34 -103.10 120.27
N ASN A 105 38.27 -103.21 121.08
CA ASN A 105 37.01 -102.51 120.80
C ASN A 105 37.17 -100.98 120.93
N ALA A 106 37.83 -100.50 121.99
CA ALA A 106 38.07 -99.06 122.18
C ALA A 106 38.89 -98.44 121.04
N GLU A 107 39.88 -99.16 120.49
CA GLU A 107 40.66 -98.70 119.35
C GLU A 107 39.83 -98.63 118.04
N LEU A 108 38.83 -99.50 117.89
CA LEU A 108 37.93 -99.51 116.73
C LEU A 108 36.87 -98.39 116.79
N GLU A 109 36.31 -98.11 117.97
CA GLU A 109 35.37 -96.99 118.18
C GLU A 109 36.03 -95.62 117.93
N ALA A 110 37.30 -95.45 118.34
CA ALA A 110 38.10 -94.27 118.04
C ALA A 110 38.33 -94.08 116.53
N LYS A 111 38.58 -95.17 115.78
CA LYS A 111 38.76 -95.11 114.32
C LYS A 111 37.45 -94.82 113.59
N LEU A 112 36.35 -95.46 113.97
CA LEU A 112 35.02 -95.23 113.39
C LEU A 112 34.56 -93.79 113.57
N SER A 113 34.72 -93.23 114.77
CA SER A 113 34.38 -91.82 115.03
C SER A 113 35.24 -90.84 114.21
N SER A 114 36.54 -91.09 114.05
CA SER A 114 37.39 -90.27 113.17
C SER A 114 37.06 -90.37 111.67
N GLN A 115 36.63 -91.54 111.20
CA GLN A 115 36.21 -91.70 109.81
C GLN A 115 34.85 -91.07 109.55
N HIS A 116 33.94 -91.12 110.53
CA HIS A 116 32.62 -90.51 110.40
C HIS A 116 32.69 -88.98 110.29
N SER A 117 33.49 -88.32 111.15
CA SER A 117 33.69 -86.87 111.08
C SER A 117 34.42 -86.43 109.80
N GLY A 118 35.45 -87.17 109.37
CA GLY A 118 36.13 -86.93 108.09
C GLY A 118 35.19 -87.09 106.88
N SER A 119 34.31 -88.10 106.90
CA SER A 119 33.31 -88.33 105.85
C SER A 119 32.30 -87.18 105.78
N MET A 120 31.78 -86.71 106.93
CA MET A 120 30.85 -85.57 106.96
C MET A 120 31.48 -84.27 106.45
N HIS A 121 32.75 -84.01 106.77
CA HIS A 121 33.47 -82.84 106.26
C HIS A 121 33.59 -82.90 104.72
N ALA A 122 33.98 -84.06 104.18
CA ALA A 122 34.09 -84.28 102.74
C ALA A 122 32.75 -84.14 102.00
N THR A 123 31.62 -84.58 102.58
CA THR A 123 30.30 -84.38 101.97
C THR A 123 29.88 -82.91 101.93
N VAL A 124 30.14 -82.15 103.00
CA VAL A 124 29.81 -80.70 103.05
C VAL A 124 30.67 -79.91 102.06
N GLU A 125 31.96 -80.22 101.95
CA GLU A 125 32.85 -79.62 100.95
C GLU A 125 32.42 -79.97 99.51
N PHE A 126 32.00 -81.22 99.27
CA PHE A 126 31.50 -81.65 97.95
C PHE A 126 30.22 -80.90 97.58
N GLU A 127 29.23 -80.81 98.48
CA GLU A 127 27.98 -80.08 98.26
C GLU A 127 28.22 -78.58 98.02
N ALA A 128 29.11 -77.95 98.81
CA ALA A 128 29.51 -76.55 98.62
C ALA A 128 30.22 -76.33 97.27
N SER A 129 31.06 -77.28 96.83
CA SER A 129 31.72 -77.22 95.52
C SER A 129 30.71 -77.35 94.37
N LYS A 130 29.72 -78.23 94.51
CA LYS A 130 28.66 -78.45 93.51
C LYS A 130 27.74 -77.23 93.40
N ALA A 131 27.29 -76.67 94.52
CA ALA A 131 26.49 -75.44 94.53
C ALA A 131 27.24 -74.26 93.87
N ARG A 132 28.56 -74.16 94.06
CA ARG A 132 29.40 -73.15 93.39
C ARG A 132 29.53 -73.39 91.88
N ILE A 133 29.61 -74.64 91.44
CA ILE A 133 29.61 -74.97 90.00
C ILE A 133 28.26 -74.65 89.37
N GLU A 134 27.14 -74.99 90.04
CA GLU A 134 25.79 -74.70 89.56
C GLU A 134 25.53 -73.18 89.48
N ALA A 135 26.04 -72.39 90.43
CA ALA A 135 26.00 -70.92 90.36
C ALA A 135 26.82 -70.37 89.18
N LEU A 136 28.07 -70.82 88.99
CA LEU A 136 28.93 -70.40 87.88
C LEU A 136 28.38 -70.83 86.51
N GLU A 137 27.69 -71.96 86.42
CA GLU A 137 26.94 -72.34 85.22
C GLU A 137 25.71 -71.47 84.98
N GLY A 138 25.02 -71.04 86.04
CA GLY A 138 23.96 -70.03 85.97
C GLY A 138 24.47 -68.71 85.39
N GLU A 139 25.47 -68.11 86.05
CA GLU A 139 26.14 -66.88 85.60
C GLU A 139 26.62 -66.99 84.15
N LYS A 140 27.24 -68.11 83.77
CA LYS A 140 27.68 -68.34 82.37
C LYS A 140 26.52 -68.38 81.38
N ARG A 141 25.39 -69.02 81.72
CA ARG A 141 24.20 -69.08 80.85
C ARG A 141 23.54 -67.71 80.73
N GLU A 142 23.51 -66.93 81.79
CA GLU A 142 23.00 -65.54 81.78
C GLU A 142 23.90 -64.61 80.97
N LEU A 143 25.23 -64.73 81.10
CA LEU A 143 26.20 -63.98 80.29
C LEU A 143 26.13 -64.35 78.80
N VAL A 144 25.94 -65.62 78.46
CA VAL A 144 25.70 -66.05 77.06
C VAL A 144 24.37 -65.48 76.55
N ALA A 145 23.28 -65.58 77.31
CA ALA A 145 21.99 -65.02 76.91
C ALA A 145 22.02 -63.48 76.78
N ALA A 146 22.85 -62.79 77.57
CA ALA A 146 23.08 -61.35 77.44
C ALA A 146 23.94 -61.03 76.20
N PHE A 147 24.97 -61.84 75.92
CA PHE A 147 25.80 -61.71 74.73
C PHE A 147 24.98 -61.93 73.45
N ASP A 148 24.19 -63.01 73.38
CA ASP A 148 23.35 -63.33 72.22
C ASP A 148 22.32 -62.22 71.94
N ARG A 149 21.74 -61.61 72.98
CA ARG A 149 20.89 -60.41 72.85
C ARG A 149 21.66 -59.23 72.26
N LYS A 150 22.89 -58.96 72.73
CA LYS A 150 23.72 -57.87 72.18
C LYS A 150 24.23 -58.15 70.77
N VAL A 151 24.45 -59.41 70.38
CA VAL A 151 24.70 -59.78 68.98
C VAL A 151 23.45 -59.51 68.14
N GLY A 152 22.25 -59.88 68.63
CA GLY A 152 20.98 -59.56 67.97
C GLY A 152 20.74 -58.06 67.78
N GLU A 153 20.90 -57.26 68.84
CA GLU A 153 20.81 -55.79 68.77
C GLU A 153 21.82 -55.18 67.78
N LEU A 154 23.06 -55.69 67.75
CA LEU A 154 24.08 -55.24 66.79
C LEU A 154 23.77 -55.67 65.35
N GLU A 155 23.18 -56.84 65.15
CA GLU A 155 22.70 -57.27 63.83
C GLU A 155 21.54 -56.41 63.33
N GLU A 156 20.58 -56.07 64.19
CA GLU A 156 19.46 -55.18 63.87
C GLU A 156 19.97 -53.77 63.56
N MET A 157 20.83 -53.20 64.41
CA MET A 157 21.47 -51.90 64.17
C MET A 157 22.28 -51.88 62.87
N ASN A 158 22.95 -52.99 62.51
CA ASN A 158 23.67 -53.12 61.24
C ASN A 158 22.72 -53.25 60.03
N LYS A 159 21.58 -53.94 60.17
CA LYS A 159 20.53 -53.99 59.13
C LYS A 159 19.95 -52.59 58.89
N ASP A 160 19.66 -51.85 59.95
CA ASP A 160 19.18 -50.45 59.86
C ASP A 160 20.24 -49.51 59.29
N TYR A 161 21.51 -49.64 59.70
CA TYR A 161 22.61 -48.86 59.12
C TYR A 161 22.79 -49.14 57.62
N GLN A 162 22.66 -50.41 57.20
CA GLN A 162 22.69 -50.78 55.78
C GLN A 162 21.49 -50.20 55.03
N ALA A 163 20.27 -50.27 55.57
CA ALA A 163 19.07 -49.70 54.97
C ALA A 163 19.12 -48.17 54.85
N MET A 164 19.68 -47.48 55.85
CA MET A 164 19.92 -46.04 55.79
C MET A 164 21.05 -45.70 54.79
N SER A 165 22.08 -46.54 54.69
CA SER A 165 23.16 -46.37 53.69
C SER A 165 22.66 -46.58 52.26
N THR A 166 21.84 -47.59 51.97
CA THR A 166 21.23 -47.77 50.64
C THR A 166 20.29 -46.62 50.31
N ARG A 167 19.43 -46.21 51.25
CA ARG A 167 18.52 -45.07 51.07
C ARG A 167 19.27 -43.76 50.86
N TYR A 168 20.39 -43.53 51.55
CA TYR A 168 21.25 -42.36 51.32
C TYR A 168 21.93 -42.41 49.94
N GLN A 169 22.37 -43.58 49.49
CA GLN A 169 22.90 -43.77 48.13
C GLN A 169 21.82 -43.57 47.05
N GLU A 170 20.58 -43.97 47.30
CA GLU A 170 19.43 -43.77 46.42
C GLU A 170 19.07 -42.27 46.33
N LEU A 171 18.86 -41.60 47.46
CA LEU A 171 18.64 -40.15 47.52
C LEU A 171 19.78 -39.36 46.87
N ARG A 172 21.03 -39.81 47.00
CA ARG A 172 22.19 -39.19 46.33
C ARG A 172 22.20 -39.45 44.82
N LYS A 173 21.75 -40.63 44.35
CA LYS A 173 21.55 -40.91 42.92
C LYS A 173 20.42 -40.05 42.35
N GLU A 174 19.29 -39.95 43.05
CA GLU A 174 18.15 -39.10 42.66
C GLU A 174 18.54 -37.62 42.62
N SER A 175 19.22 -37.11 43.66
CA SER A 175 19.80 -35.77 43.66
C SER A 175 20.74 -35.54 42.46
N SER A 176 21.61 -36.50 42.13
CA SER A 176 22.50 -36.37 40.96
C SER A 176 21.76 -36.40 39.61
N LYS A 177 20.64 -37.14 39.51
CA LYS A 177 19.77 -37.13 38.33
C LYS A 177 19.05 -35.79 38.19
N LEU A 178 18.40 -35.31 39.25
CA LEU A 178 17.71 -34.03 39.29
C LEU A 178 18.66 -32.86 39.02
N GLU A 179 19.90 -32.90 39.51
CA GLU A 179 20.92 -31.93 39.11
C GLU A 179 21.31 -32.04 37.62
N SER A 180 21.40 -33.25 37.05
CA SER A 180 21.69 -33.45 35.63
C SER A 180 20.56 -32.91 34.76
N GLU A 181 19.32 -33.28 35.06
CA GLU A 181 18.10 -32.80 34.41
C GLU A 181 17.97 -31.27 34.54
N ALA A 182 18.29 -30.68 35.70
CA ALA A 182 18.32 -29.23 35.88
C ALA A 182 19.46 -28.52 35.12
N ARG A 183 20.61 -29.17 34.91
CA ARG A 183 21.70 -28.67 34.05
C ARG A 183 21.30 -28.75 32.58
N GLU A 184 20.70 -29.85 32.15
CA GLU A 184 20.23 -30.08 30.78
C GLU A 184 19.08 -29.13 30.41
N ALA A 185 18.09 -28.96 31.30
CA ALA A 185 17.02 -27.98 31.13
C ALA A 185 17.54 -26.54 31.02
N LYS A 186 18.56 -26.16 31.82
CA LYS A 186 19.24 -24.85 31.70
C LYS A 186 20.02 -24.71 30.40
N ALA A 187 20.67 -25.77 29.92
CA ALA A 187 21.36 -25.76 28.64
C ALA A 187 20.36 -25.63 27.46
N ALA A 188 19.22 -26.32 27.54
CA ALA A 188 18.14 -26.22 26.56
C ALA A 188 17.46 -24.83 26.56
N ASP A 189 17.25 -24.24 27.74
CA ASP A 189 16.73 -22.86 27.88
C ASP A 189 17.72 -21.82 27.32
N MET A 190 19.01 -21.94 27.62
CA MET A 190 20.05 -21.08 27.02
C MET A 190 20.15 -21.27 25.50
N SER A 191 20.06 -22.50 25.00
CA SER A 191 20.05 -22.79 23.56
C SER A 191 18.82 -22.16 22.88
N ARG A 192 17.63 -22.27 23.48
CA ARG A 192 16.40 -21.60 23.02
C ARG A 192 16.55 -20.09 23.01
N LYS A 193 17.13 -19.48 24.06
CA LYS A 193 17.37 -18.03 24.15
C LYS A 193 18.34 -17.52 23.10
N LEU A 194 19.41 -18.27 22.81
CA LEU A 194 20.32 -17.95 21.70
C LEU A 194 19.62 -18.08 20.33
N HIS A 195 18.75 -19.07 20.17
CA HIS A 195 17.97 -19.23 18.94
C HIS A 195 16.92 -18.14 18.75
N THR A 196 16.19 -17.74 19.80
CA THR A 196 15.26 -16.59 19.72
C THR A 196 16.02 -15.29 19.44
N GLN A 197 17.18 -15.07 20.05
CA GLN A 197 18.01 -13.89 19.75
C GLN A 197 18.54 -13.91 18.31
N SER A 198 18.87 -15.07 17.74
CA SER A 198 19.21 -15.21 16.31
C SER A 198 18.02 -14.84 15.42
N LEU A 199 16.83 -15.37 15.71
CA LEU A 199 15.59 -15.08 14.96
C LEU A 199 15.14 -13.62 15.10
N GLU A 200 15.35 -13.00 16.27
CA GLU A 200 15.12 -11.57 16.51
C GLU A 200 16.08 -10.71 15.67
N GLN A 201 17.37 -11.07 15.62
CA GLN A 201 18.36 -10.40 14.77
C GLN A 201 18.07 -10.59 13.27
N GLU A 202 17.66 -11.79 12.86
CA GLU A 202 17.25 -12.07 11.48
C GLU A 202 15.99 -11.29 11.09
N LEU A 203 14.97 -11.24 11.96
CA LEU A 203 13.77 -10.41 11.76
C LEU A 203 14.11 -8.93 11.68
N GLU A 204 15.03 -8.44 12.52
CA GLU A 204 15.43 -7.04 12.54
C GLU A 204 16.23 -6.67 11.28
N LEU A 205 17.16 -7.52 10.84
CA LEU A 205 17.85 -7.37 9.55
C LEU A 205 16.90 -7.46 8.36
N LEU A 206 15.84 -8.28 8.43
CA LEU A 206 14.81 -8.37 7.39
C LEU A 206 13.91 -7.12 7.35
N LYS A 207 13.51 -6.56 8.51
CA LYS A 207 12.81 -5.28 8.57
C LYS A 207 13.67 -4.16 7.99
N GLN A 208 14.92 -4.03 8.42
CA GLN A 208 15.83 -2.98 7.93
C GLN A 208 16.07 -3.10 6.42
N ARG A 209 16.13 -4.32 5.88
CA ARG A 209 16.15 -4.56 4.41
C ARG A 209 14.84 -4.18 3.72
N ALA A 210 13.69 -4.47 4.33
CA ALA A 210 12.38 -4.11 3.78
C ALA A 210 12.13 -2.60 3.83
N GLU A 211 12.49 -1.93 4.93
CA GLU A 211 12.46 -0.48 5.08
C GLU A 211 13.40 0.18 4.08
N TRP A 212 14.67 -0.27 3.99
CA TRP A 212 15.62 0.21 3.00
C TRP A 212 15.08 0.05 1.57
N ALA A 213 14.61 -1.14 1.20
CA ALA A 213 14.03 -1.39 -0.13
C ALA A 213 12.78 -0.53 -0.39
N SER A 214 11.94 -0.28 0.62
CA SER A 214 10.79 0.63 0.50
C SER A 214 11.21 2.10 0.34
N SER A 215 12.31 2.49 1.00
CA SER A 215 12.87 3.85 0.92
C SER A 215 13.55 4.10 -0.42
N GLU A 216 14.29 3.12 -0.95
CA GLU A 216 14.88 3.15 -2.28
C GLU A 216 13.79 3.12 -3.36
N LEU A 217 12.74 2.30 -3.21
CA LEU A 217 11.59 2.30 -4.10
C LEU A 217 10.90 3.68 -4.11
N LYS A 218 10.62 4.26 -2.93
CA LYS A 218 10.04 5.61 -2.82
C LYS A 218 10.95 6.68 -3.45
N ALA A 219 12.25 6.62 -3.19
CA ALA A 219 13.23 7.52 -3.79
C ALA A 219 13.22 7.41 -5.32
N LYS A 220 13.26 6.20 -5.88
CA LYS A 220 13.17 5.98 -7.33
C LYS A 220 11.84 6.42 -7.92
N THR A 221 10.72 6.21 -7.23
CA THR A 221 9.42 6.77 -7.67
C THR A 221 9.43 8.29 -7.68
N THR A 222 10.04 8.96 -6.68
CA THR A 222 10.18 10.43 -6.69
C THR A 222 11.18 10.94 -7.72
N GLU A 223 12.26 10.19 -8.02
CA GLU A 223 13.18 10.48 -9.13
C GLU A 223 12.46 10.33 -10.49
N PHE A 224 11.68 9.27 -10.70
CA PHE A 224 10.89 9.11 -11.93
C PHE A 224 9.76 10.12 -12.06
N ALA A 225 9.11 10.52 -10.96
CA ALA A 225 8.09 11.56 -10.98
C ALA A 225 8.70 12.94 -11.32
N SER A 226 9.81 13.31 -10.67
CA SER A 226 10.52 14.56 -10.97
C SER A 226 11.17 14.57 -12.35
N PHE A 227 11.70 13.43 -12.83
CA PHE A 227 12.15 13.29 -14.21
C PHE A 227 10.99 13.39 -15.21
N ARG A 228 9.81 12.81 -14.93
CA ARG A 228 8.62 12.99 -15.78
C ARG A 228 8.17 14.45 -15.82
N THR A 229 8.09 15.16 -14.69
CA THR A 229 7.69 16.58 -14.68
C THR A 229 8.75 17.49 -15.31
N GLU A 230 10.05 17.23 -15.10
CA GLU A 230 11.12 17.95 -15.79
C GLU A 230 11.07 17.71 -17.31
N LYS A 231 10.87 16.47 -17.75
CA LYS A 231 10.80 16.14 -19.19
C LYS A 231 9.52 16.66 -19.84
N SER A 232 8.36 16.59 -19.19
CA SER A 232 7.14 17.27 -19.66
C SER A 232 7.35 18.78 -19.73
N GLY A 233 8.00 19.39 -18.73
CA GLY A 233 8.36 20.82 -18.75
C GLY A 233 9.36 21.20 -19.85
N GLN A 234 10.29 20.30 -20.22
CA GLN A 234 11.18 20.48 -21.36
C GLN A 234 10.45 20.29 -22.70
N ILE A 235 9.50 19.35 -22.78
CA ILE A 235 8.66 19.14 -23.96
C ILE A 235 7.76 20.37 -24.19
N LEU A 236 7.09 20.88 -23.15
CA LEU A 236 6.25 22.09 -23.22
C LEU A 236 7.06 23.33 -23.63
N LYS A 237 8.29 23.49 -23.13
CA LYS A 237 9.20 24.56 -23.57
C LYS A 237 9.58 24.39 -25.04
N LEU A 238 10.03 23.19 -25.45
CA LEU A 238 10.39 22.93 -26.85
C LEU A 238 9.20 23.04 -27.80
N GLN A 239 7.98 22.74 -27.35
CA GLN A 239 6.74 22.99 -28.11
C GLN A 239 6.47 24.49 -28.22
N SER A 240 6.54 25.25 -27.13
CA SER A 240 6.40 26.71 -27.13
C SER A 240 7.44 27.38 -28.05
N ASP A 241 8.71 27.00 -27.94
CA ASP A 241 9.79 27.52 -28.78
C ASP A 241 9.59 27.17 -30.26
N LEU A 242 9.09 25.96 -30.55
CA LEU A 242 8.82 25.46 -31.90
C LEU A 242 7.57 26.09 -32.52
N ASP A 243 6.53 26.35 -31.73
CA ASP A 243 5.32 27.04 -32.19
C ASP A 243 5.53 28.56 -32.30
N GLN A 244 6.35 29.17 -31.44
CA GLN A 244 6.87 30.53 -31.68
C GLN A 244 7.69 30.56 -32.98
N SER A 245 8.63 29.63 -33.17
CA SER A 245 9.42 29.53 -34.41
C SER A 245 8.54 29.31 -35.65
N ARG A 246 7.42 28.58 -35.52
CA ARG A 246 6.40 28.44 -36.58
C ARG A 246 5.65 29.75 -36.83
N MET A 247 5.25 30.49 -35.80
CA MET A 247 4.58 31.80 -35.94
C MET A 247 5.51 32.83 -36.58
N GLU A 248 6.78 32.86 -36.19
CA GLU A 248 7.80 33.69 -36.84
C GLU A 248 8.02 33.27 -38.29
N ALA A 249 8.08 31.96 -38.59
CA ALA A 249 8.24 31.45 -39.94
C ALA A 249 6.99 31.65 -40.83
N THR A 250 5.76 31.61 -40.29
CA THR A 250 4.54 31.91 -41.05
C THR A 250 4.37 33.41 -41.27
N SER A 251 4.68 34.23 -40.27
CA SER A 251 4.75 35.69 -40.40
C SER A 251 5.79 36.10 -41.45
N ALA A 252 7.01 35.54 -41.41
CA ALA A 252 8.03 35.77 -42.41
C ALA A 252 7.61 35.30 -43.81
N LYS A 253 6.91 34.16 -43.94
CA LYS A 253 6.35 33.70 -45.23
C LYS A 253 5.24 34.62 -45.75
N GLN A 254 4.36 35.11 -44.89
CA GLN A 254 3.30 36.06 -45.27
C GLN A 254 3.90 37.41 -45.72
N SER A 255 4.88 37.91 -44.98
CA SER A 255 5.68 39.09 -45.34
C SER A 255 6.40 38.89 -46.68
N ASN A 256 7.08 37.76 -46.88
CA ASN A 256 7.79 37.47 -48.13
C ASN A 256 6.82 37.32 -49.31
N ALA A 257 5.67 36.65 -49.14
CA ALA A 257 4.63 36.56 -50.17
C ALA A 257 3.99 37.92 -50.50
N PHE A 258 3.87 38.82 -49.52
CA PHE A 258 3.47 40.21 -49.75
C PHE A 258 4.54 40.99 -50.54
N HIS A 259 5.83 40.81 -50.19
CA HIS A 259 6.93 41.40 -50.95
C HIS A 259 7.05 40.83 -52.37
N GLU A 260 6.84 39.53 -52.58
CA GLU A 260 6.81 38.89 -53.90
C GLU A 260 5.67 39.44 -54.76
N ARG A 261 4.45 39.53 -54.22
CA ARG A 261 3.31 40.20 -54.90
C ARG A 261 3.65 41.65 -55.24
N ARG A 262 4.27 42.40 -54.32
CA ARG A 262 4.64 43.79 -54.56
C ARG A 262 5.76 43.93 -55.60
N VAL A 263 6.70 42.99 -55.67
CA VAL A 263 7.70 42.93 -56.75
C VAL A 263 7.03 42.60 -58.07
N GLN A 264 6.07 41.67 -58.10
CA GLN A 264 5.29 41.36 -59.30
C GLN A 264 4.48 42.58 -59.77
N GLU A 265 3.76 43.29 -58.90
CA GLU A 265 3.06 44.54 -59.22
C GLU A 265 4.00 45.62 -59.80
N LEU A 266 5.23 45.71 -59.30
CA LEU A 266 6.22 46.66 -59.79
C LEU A 266 6.84 46.20 -61.11
N GLN A 267 6.98 44.89 -61.33
CA GLN A 267 7.40 44.30 -62.60
C GLN A 267 6.33 44.46 -63.69
N THR A 268 5.05 44.21 -63.41
CA THR A 268 3.99 44.43 -64.42
C THR A 268 3.88 45.90 -64.79
N LYS A 269 3.93 46.82 -63.81
CA LYS A 269 3.94 48.27 -64.08
C LYS A 269 5.19 48.73 -64.84
N LEU A 270 6.34 48.12 -64.57
CA LEU A 270 7.56 48.36 -65.34
C LEU A 270 7.41 47.86 -66.78
N ASP A 271 6.89 46.64 -66.99
CA ASP A 271 6.63 46.06 -68.32
C ASP A 271 5.52 46.79 -69.09
N GLU A 272 4.48 47.29 -68.41
CA GLU A 272 3.46 48.18 -68.96
C GLU A 272 4.10 49.50 -69.41
N SER A 273 4.93 50.12 -68.57
CA SER A 273 5.66 51.33 -68.95
C SER A 273 6.67 51.11 -70.10
N ASN A 274 7.32 49.95 -70.15
CA ASN A 274 8.20 49.54 -71.25
C ASN A 274 7.44 49.23 -72.55
N LYS A 275 6.23 48.66 -72.48
CA LYS A 275 5.33 48.51 -73.63
C LYS A 275 4.88 49.87 -74.13
N LEU A 276 4.38 50.75 -73.26
CA LEU A 276 3.99 52.11 -73.63
C LEU A 276 5.15 52.92 -74.22
N ALA A 277 6.38 52.75 -73.71
CA ALA A 277 7.57 53.35 -74.30
C ALA A 277 7.84 52.80 -75.72
N LYS A 278 7.79 51.48 -75.93
CA LYS A 278 7.93 50.86 -77.25
C LYS A 278 6.82 51.27 -78.21
N ASP A 279 5.56 51.27 -77.77
CA ASP A 279 4.42 51.71 -78.59
C ASP A 279 4.57 53.17 -79.02
N LEU A 280 5.17 54.03 -78.18
CA LEU A 280 5.49 55.42 -78.51
C LEU A 280 6.72 55.54 -79.44
N GLU A 281 7.72 54.68 -79.29
CA GLU A 281 8.87 54.60 -80.21
C GLU A 281 8.47 54.05 -81.59
N GLU A 282 7.63 53.01 -81.65
CA GLU A 282 7.07 52.46 -82.89
C GLU A 282 6.12 53.47 -83.57
N LYS A 283 5.24 54.15 -82.81
CA LYS A 283 4.41 55.24 -83.37
C LYS A 283 5.26 56.40 -83.89
N LYS A 284 6.36 56.77 -83.22
CA LYS A 284 7.33 57.75 -83.74
C LYS A 284 8.02 57.26 -85.00
N LEU A 285 8.47 56.00 -85.05
CA LEU A 285 9.16 55.45 -86.21
C LEU A 285 8.22 55.37 -87.42
N ILE A 286 6.97 54.94 -87.22
CA ILE A 286 5.92 54.97 -88.26
C ILE A 286 5.64 56.40 -88.72
N GLN A 287 5.59 57.38 -87.81
CA GLN A 287 5.46 58.80 -88.17
C GLN A 287 6.69 59.31 -88.94
N GLU A 288 7.91 58.95 -88.55
CA GLU A 288 9.13 59.31 -89.29
C GLU A 288 9.18 58.66 -90.67
N GLU A 289 8.69 57.42 -90.84
CA GLU A 289 8.57 56.77 -92.15
C GLU A 289 7.46 57.40 -93.01
N GLN A 290 6.34 57.79 -92.41
CA GLN A 290 5.28 58.57 -93.08
C GLN A 290 5.81 59.95 -93.52
N PHE A 291 6.49 60.70 -92.64
CA PHE A 291 7.11 61.97 -93.03
C PHE A 291 8.22 61.80 -94.06
N ARG A 292 9.02 60.72 -94.01
CA ARG A 292 10.03 60.44 -95.06
C ARG A 292 9.38 60.13 -96.40
N THR A 293 8.34 59.31 -96.43
CA THR A 293 7.63 58.96 -97.67
C THR A 293 6.84 60.15 -98.20
N GLU A 294 6.26 61.00 -97.35
CA GLU A 294 5.62 62.26 -97.77
C GLU A 294 6.65 63.26 -98.29
N VAL A 295 7.78 63.46 -97.61
CA VAL A 295 8.89 64.27 -98.13
C VAL A 295 9.39 63.72 -99.46
N GLU A 296 9.42 62.40 -99.66
CA GLU A 296 9.81 61.83 -100.95
C GLU A 296 8.75 62.01 -102.04
N THR A 297 7.44 61.92 -101.74
CA THR A 297 6.39 62.20 -102.73
C THR A 297 6.31 63.69 -103.05
N GLN A 298 6.44 64.58 -102.06
CA GLN A 298 6.60 66.02 -102.27
C GLN A 298 7.85 66.33 -103.10
N ARG A 299 8.98 65.65 -102.85
CA ARG A 299 10.21 65.81 -103.66
C ARG A 299 10.02 65.33 -105.10
N ARG A 300 9.35 64.20 -105.31
CA ARG A 300 9.00 63.67 -106.65
C ARG A 300 8.01 64.60 -107.39
N LEU A 301 7.04 65.19 -106.69
CA LEU A 301 6.13 66.19 -107.24
C LEU A 301 6.87 67.48 -107.59
N GLY A 302 7.78 67.94 -106.74
CA GLY A 302 8.67 69.07 -107.00
C GLY A 302 9.56 68.86 -108.22
N GLU A 303 10.18 67.68 -108.37
CA GLU A 303 10.91 67.33 -109.60
C GLU A 303 10.00 67.27 -110.83
N LEU A 304 8.73 66.85 -110.69
CA LEU A 304 7.76 66.83 -111.79
C LEU A 304 7.37 68.25 -112.21
N TRP A 305 7.10 69.13 -111.25
CA TRP A 305 6.85 70.56 -111.49
C TRP A 305 8.09 71.25 -112.08
N GLU A 306 9.30 70.85 -111.68
CA GLU A 306 10.55 71.36 -112.27
C GLU A 306 10.74 70.88 -113.72
N ARG A 307 10.33 69.64 -114.04
CA ARG A 307 10.28 69.13 -115.42
C ARG A 307 9.24 69.87 -116.24
N GLU A 308 8.00 70.01 -115.78
CA GLU A 308 6.96 70.78 -116.47
C GLU A 308 7.35 72.26 -116.65
N ALA A 309 8.02 72.87 -115.66
CA ALA A 309 8.56 74.23 -115.75
C ALA A 309 9.76 74.34 -116.72
N LYS A 310 10.49 73.25 -116.98
CA LYS A 310 11.54 73.18 -118.02
C LYS A 310 10.95 72.94 -119.40
N ASP A 311 9.97 72.05 -119.53
CA ASP A 311 9.28 71.73 -120.78
C ASP A 311 8.46 72.92 -121.29
N THR A 312 7.79 73.65 -120.39
CA THR A 312 7.10 74.91 -120.74
C THR A 312 8.07 76.02 -121.10
N LYS A 313 9.24 76.14 -120.44
CA LYS A 313 10.30 77.07 -120.84
C LYS A 313 10.93 76.72 -122.18
N GLY A 314 11.16 75.43 -122.45
CA GLY A 314 11.59 74.94 -123.76
C GLY A 314 10.59 75.32 -124.83
N ARG A 315 9.30 75.05 -124.59
CA ARG A 315 8.22 75.42 -125.51
C ARG A 315 8.02 76.92 -125.69
N ILE A 316 8.39 77.75 -124.71
CA ILE A 316 8.46 79.21 -124.86
C ILE A 316 9.65 79.59 -125.74
N ALA A 317 10.83 79.00 -125.52
CA ALA A 317 12.00 79.23 -126.37
C ALA A 317 11.77 78.77 -127.82
N ASP A 318 11.09 77.64 -128.05
CA ASP A 318 10.66 77.18 -129.39
C ASP A 318 9.73 78.21 -130.05
N LEU A 319 8.80 78.79 -129.28
CA LEU A 319 7.89 79.83 -129.77
C LEU A 319 8.61 81.16 -130.04
N GLU A 320 9.59 81.52 -129.20
CA GLU A 320 10.46 82.68 -129.41
C GLU A 320 11.34 82.50 -130.66
N GLU A 321 11.91 81.31 -130.89
CA GLU A 321 12.69 81.00 -132.11
C GLU A 321 11.81 81.06 -133.36
N THR A 322 10.58 80.52 -133.34
CA THR A 322 9.65 80.66 -134.49
C THR A 322 9.16 82.08 -134.71
N LEU A 323 9.06 82.92 -133.67
CA LEU A 323 8.78 84.35 -133.80
C LEU A 323 9.98 85.11 -134.38
N ASP A 324 11.20 84.74 -133.98
CA ASP A 324 12.44 85.28 -134.52
C ASP A 324 12.60 84.92 -136.02
N ASP A 325 12.31 83.69 -136.41
CA ASP A 325 12.31 83.26 -137.82
C ASP A 325 11.19 83.93 -138.64
N MET A 326 10.01 84.17 -138.06
CA MET A 326 8.99 84.99 -138.71
C MET A 326 9.41 86.46 -138.85
N GLN A 327 10.12 87.03 -137.88
CA GLN A 327 10.70 88.37 -137.99
C GLN A 327 11.82 88.44 -139.04
N ARG A 328 12.69 87.42 -139.10
CA ARG A 328 13.72 87.29 -140.16
C ARG A 328 13.06 87.22 -141.54
N ALA A 329 12.02 86.39 -141.69
CA ALA A 329 11.26 86.28 -142.94
C ALA A 329 10.56 87.60 -143.34
N LEU A 330 10.00 88.34 -142.38
CA LEU A 330 9.45 89.68 -142.62
C LEU A 330 10.54 90.67 -143.05
N SER A 331 11.67 90.72 -142.35
CA SER A 331 12.78 91.62 -142.70
C SER A 331 13.39 91.32 -144.08
N ALA A 332 13.41 90.04 -144.50
CA ALA A 332 13.79 89.65 -145.85
C ALA A 332 12.78 90.15 -146.90
N LYS A 333 11.48 90.12 -146.60
CA LYS A 333 10.44 90.67 -147.47
C LYS A 333 10.48 92.20 -147.53
N ASP A 334 10.76 92.88 -146.44
CA ASP A 334 10.99 94.33 -146.44
C ASP A 334 12.23 94.70 -147.26
N SER A 335 13.28 93.87 -147.26
CA SER A 335 14.44 94.04 -148.15
C SER A 335 14.09 93.86 -149.63
N GLU A 336 13.27 92.86 -149.99
CA GLU A 336 12.74 92.70 -151.35
C GLU A 336 11.88 93.90 -151.78
N TYR A 337 11.03 94.43 -150.89
CA TYR A 337 10.25 95.63 -151.15
C TYR A 337 11.12 96.87 -151.32
N GLN A 338 12.20 97.03 -150.56
CA GLN A 338 13.14 98.14 -150.73
C GLN A 338 13.92 98.05 -152.06
N GLU A 339 14.35 96.86 -152.49
CA GLU A 339 14.96 96.69 -153.82
C GLU A 339 13.99 97.07 -154.96
N THR A 340 12.73 96.65 -154.88
CA THR A 340 11.74 97.01 -155.92
C THR A 340 11.40 98.50 -155.91
N LEU A 341 11.34 99.14 -154.73
CA LEU A 341 11.19 100.60 -154.62
C LEU A 341 12.37 101.36 -155.25
N ASN A 342 13.60 100.88 -155.05
CA ASN A 342 14.79 101.48 -155.62
C ASN A 342 14.77 101.42 -157.17
N ARG A 343 14.44 100.27 -157.76
CA ARG A 343 14.28 100.13 -159.23
C ARG A 343 13.21 101.09 -159.79
N ILE A 344 12.07 101.20 -159.13
CA ILE A 344 10.99 102.15 -159.50
C ILE A 344 11.46 103.62 -159.38
N SER A 345 12.42 103.91 -158.49
CA SER A 345 13.02 105.25 -158.37
C SER A 345 14.01 105.55 -159.50
N GLU A 346 14.75 104.56 -159.99
CA GLU A 346 15.71 104.66 -161.09
C GLU A 346 14.97 104.92 -162.42
N ASP A 347 13.95 104.11 -162.74
CA ASP A 347 13.06 104.31 -163.91
C ASP A 347 12.48 105.74 -163.97
N LYS A 348 12.14 106.29 -162.80
CA LYS A 348 11.54 107.62 -162.65
C LYS A 348 12.54 108.75 -162.94
N VAL A 349 13.83 108.56 -162.67
CA VAL A 349 14.88 109.54 -162.98
C VAL A 349 15.16 109.59 -164.49
N GLU A 350 15.19 108.43 -165.17
CA GLU A 350 15.39 108.39 -166.62
C GLU A 350 14.27 109.13 -167.39
N LEU A 351 13.02 108.99 -166.93
CA LEU A 351 11.87 109.70 -167.48
C LEU A 351 11.96 111.23 -167.30
N GLN A 352 12.55 111.74 -166.21
CA GLN A 352 12.74 113.18 -166.02
C GLN A 352 13.77 113.76 -167.01
N VAL A 353 14.87 113.04 -167.27
CA VAL A 353 15.93 113.47 -168.22
C VAL A 353 15.45 113.53 -169.67
N GLN A 354 14.35 112.84 -170.01
CA GLN A 354 13.70 112.95 -171.33
C GLN A 354 12.76 114.17 -171.41
N LEU A 355 12.14 114.57 -170.30
CA LEU A 355 11.21 115.71 -170.23
C LEU A 355 11.93 117.06 -170.36
N GLU A 356 13.14 117.19 -169.81
CA GLU A 356 13.92 118.44 -169.90
C GLU A 356 14.39 118.76 -171.33
N LYS A 357 14.59 117.75 -172.17
CA LYS A 357 15.10 117.92 -173.55
C LYS A 357 14.05 118.48 -174.53
N SER A 358 12.76 118.29 -174.25
CA SER A 358 11.67 118.79 -175.12
C SER A 358 11.24 120.22 -174.78
N SER A 359 11.39 120.65 -173.52
CA SER A 359 11.03 122.01 -173.09
C SER A 359 11.86 123.12 -173.76
N VAL A 360 13.13 122.83 -174.07
CA VAL A 360 14.11 123.77 -174.66
C VAL A 360 13.70 124.27 -176.06
N GLN A 361 12.90 123.51 -176.82
CA GLN A 361 12.46 123.92 -178.17
C GLN A 361 11.32 124.93 -178.15
N ILE A 362 10.53 125.00 -177.06
CA ILE A 362 9.31 125.82 -176.97
C ILE A 362 9.62 127.29 -176.60
N THR A 363 10.79 127.57 -176.02
CA THR A 363 11.16 128.91 -175.55
C THR A 363 11.62 129.86 -176.65
N GLN A 364 12.14 129.34 -177.78
CA GLN A 364 12.74 130.16 -178.84
C GLN A 364 11.71 130.99 -179.63
N LEU A 365 10.48 130.48 -179.82
CA LEU A 365 9.43 131.15 -180.60
C LEU A 365 8.60 132.20 -179.83
N LYS A 366 8.93 132.49 -178.57
CA LYS A 366 8.27 133.56 -177.77
C LYS A 366 9.16 134.77 -177.48
N ALA A 367 10.32 134.86 -178.13
CA ALA A 367 11.23 136.00 -178.01
C ALA A 367 10.77 137.25 -178.78
N GLU A 368 9.96 137.10 -179.83
CA GLU A 368 9.61 138.19 -180.75
C GLU A 368 8.42 139.05 -180.29
N GLN A 369 7.62 138.58 -179.32
CA GLN A 369 6.41 139.29 -178.86
C GLN A 369 6.69 140.36 -177.77
N LYS A 370 7.83 141.05 -177.89
CA LYS A 370 8.21 142.25 -177.11
C LYS A 370 8.35 143.47 -178.04
N ARG A 371 7.38 144.41 -178.03
CA ARG A 371 7.64 145.85 -178.39
C ARG A 371 6.52 146.88 -178.22
N ALA A 372 5.37 146.53 -177.67
CA ALA A 372 4.34 147.47 -177.18
C ALA A 372 3.63 146.78 -176.00
N GLU A 373 3.67 147.21 -174.74
CA GLU A 373 3.87 148.56 -174.16
C GLU A 373 2.80 149.57 -174.64
N GLU A 374 1.76 149.79 -173.83
CA GLU A 374 1.50 151.09 -173.17
C GLU A 374 0.23 151.10 -172.29
N LEU A 375 0.36 151.71 -171.10
CA LEU A 375 -0.69 152.31 -170.23
C LEU A 375 -1.87 151.45 -169.68
N LEU A 376 -2.34 151.62 -168.43
CA LEU A 376 -1.64 152.04 -167.21
C LEU A 376 -2.41 151.58 -165.93
N SER A 377 -2.21 150.35 -165.49
CA SER A 377 -2.39 149.97 -164.08
C SER A 377 -1.22 149.08 -163.65
N LYS A 378 -0.65 149.30 -162.46
CA LYS A 378 0.57 148.59 -162.03
C LYS A 378 0.22 147.24 -161.41
N ALA A 379 0.77 146.19 -162.00
CA ALA A 379 0.51 144.81 -161.63
C ALA A 379 1.32 144.33 -160.41
N GLY A 380 0.77 143.31 -159.74
CA GLY A 380 1.38 142.63 -158.60
C GLY A 380 0.57 141.40 -158.18
N LEU A 381 0.21 140.53 -159.13
CA LEU A 381 -0.65 139.37 -158.87
C LEU A 381 -0.35 138.16 -159.78
N VAL A 382 0.41 137.19 -159.24
CA VAL A 382 0.39 135.75 -159.59
C VAL A 382 0.82 135.01 -158.31
N GLY A 383 0.21 133.89 -157.87
CA GLY A 383 -0.99 133.24 -158.38
C GLY A 383 -1.05 131.76 -158.01
N ALA A 384 -1.94 131.41 -157.07
CA ALA A 384 -2.75 130.19 -157.22
C ALA A 384 -3.79 130.48 -158.34
N PRO A 385 -4.37 129.49 -159.07
CA PRO A 385 -5.07 128.33 -158.50
C PRO A 385 -4.83 127.03 -159.34
N GLY A 386 -5.56 125.90 -159.22
CA GLY A 386 -6.73 125.57 -158.41
C GLY A 386 -8.06 125.56 -159.18
N ALA A 387 -8.32 124.52 -159.97
CA ALA A 387 -9.63 124.19 -160.57
C ALA A 387 -9.61 122.71 -161.02
N PHE A 388 -10.68 121.91 -161.02
CA PHE A 388 -12.10 122.12 -160.65
C PHE A 388 -12.47 121.06 -159.56
N GLY A 389 -13.44 121.24 -158.65
CA GLY A 389 -14.87 121.51 -158.85
C GLY A 389 -15.61 120.18 -159.04
N HIS A 390 -16.73 119.83 -158.37
CA HIS A 390 -17.76 120.55 -157.59
C HIS A 390 -18.35 119.49 -156.61
N ASP A 391 -18.45 119.66 -155.29
CA ASP A 391 -19.28 120.54 -154.44
C ASP A 391 -20.81 120.26 -154.46
N LEU A 392 -21.38 120.09 -153.25
CA LEU A 392 -22.80 119.92 -152.86
C LEU A 392 -23.59 118.66 -153.36
N GLY A 393 -24.51 118.17 -152.51
CA GLY A 393 -25.41 117.01 -152.75
C GLY A 393 -26.79 117.41 -153.32
N PRO A 394 -27.88 116.59 -153.20
CA PRO A 394 -28.11 115.47 -152.28
C PRO A 394 -28.73 114.20 -152.95
N LEU A 395 -29.35 113.32 -152.13
CA LEU A 395 -29.90 111.99 -152.45
C LEU A 395 -28.82 110.94 -152.81
N GLY A 396 -29.01 109.71 -152.35
CA GLY A 396 -28.12 108.58 -152.62
C GLY A 396 -28.90 107.36 -153.10
N ILE A 397 -28.19 106.26 -153.39
CA ILE A 397 -28.76 104.93 -153.65
C ILE A 397 -27.66 103.88 -153.40
N LEU A 398 -27.97 102.88 -152.56
CA LEU A 398 -27.24 101.60 -152.31
C LEU A 398 -25.83 101.62 -151.67
N SER A 399 -25.79 101.38 -150.35
CA SER A 399 -25.24 100.20 -149.64
C SER A 399 -24.05 99.38 -150.23
N PRO A 400 -23.11 98.80 -149.41
CA PRO A 400 -22.86 98.93 -147.96
C PRO A 400 -21.40 99.37 -147.59
N THR A 401 -21.12 99.42 -146.27
CA THR A 401 -19.79 99.67 -145.65
C THR A 401 -19.34 101.14 -145.61
N ALA A 402 -19.76 101.86 -144.56
CA ALA A 402 -19.26 103.17 -144.16
C ALA A 402 -19.55 103.42 -142.65
N ALA A 403 -18.86 104.41 -142.05
CA ALA A 403 -19.05 104.89 -140.67
C ALA A 403 -18.66 103.90 -139.54
N ILE A 404 -18.22 104.32 -138.34
CA ILE A 404 -17.91 105.68 -137.83
C ILE A 404 -16.77 105.61 -136.80
N ALA A 405 -16.05 106.71 -136.60
CA ALA A 405 -15.11 106.87 -135.49
C ALA A 405 -15.74 107.68 -134.34
N GLY A 406 -15.66 107.16 -133.12
CA GLY A 406 -15.73 107.90 -131.84
C GLY A 406 -17.04 108.63 -131.49
N ARG A 407 -17.94 107.97 -130.72
CA ARG A 407 -18.80 108.62 -129.69
C ARG A 407 -19.58 107.61 -128.81
N SER A 408 -18.97 107.10 -127.74
CA SER A 408 -19.64 106.74 -126.47
C SER A 408 -18.69 106.12 -125.43
N GLN A 409 -17.89 106.95 -124.75
CA GLN A 409 -17.45 106.61 -123.39
C GLN A 409 -18.50 107.11 -122.40
N THR A 410 -19.08 106.23 -121.58
CA THR A 410 -19.71 106.56 -120.29
C THR A 410 -19.84 105.29 -119.45
N ALA A 411 -19.36 105.32 -118.20
CA ALA A 411 -19.40 104.25 -117.19
C ALA A 411 -18.77 102.90 -117.60
N GLY A 412 -17.66 102.42 -117.02
CA GLY A 412 -16.83 103.00 -115.96
C GLY A 412 -16.64 102.07 -114.76
N LEU A 413 -16.16 100.84 -114.99
CA LEU A 413 -15.36 100.12 -114.00
C LEU A 413 -13.92 100.08 -114.50
N SER A 414 -12.97 100.35 -113.61
CA SER A 414 -11.54 100.31 -113.91
C SER A 414 -11.09 98.87 -114.20
N LEU A 415 -10.01 98.72 -114.98
CA LEU A 415 -9.29 97.44 -115.12
C LEU A 415 -8.90 96.86 -113.75
N THR A 416 -8.55 97.72 -112.79
CA THR A 416 -8.30 97.32 -111.39
C THR A 416 -9.55 96.85 -110.65
N GLN A 417 -10.76 97.30 -111.00
CA GLN A 417 -12.02 96.87 -110.35
C GLN A 417 -12.56 95.54 -110.92
N VAL A 418 -12.25 95.22 -112.19
CA VAL A 418 -12.44 93.88 -112.73
C VAL A 418 -11.45 92.92 -112.08
N TYR A 419 -10.18 93.35 -111.90
CA TYR A 419 -9.17 92.57 -111.21
C TYR A 419 -9.49 92.35 -109.72
N THR A 420 -9.96 93.37 -108.98
CA THR A 420 -10.39 93.17 -107.59
C THR A 420 -11.55 92.18 -107.54
N ARG A 421 -12.63 92.33 -108.32
CA ARG A 421 -13.75 91.37 -108.28
C ARG A 421 -13.35 89.93 -108.61
N TYR A 422 -12.32 89.73 -109.43
CA TYR A 422 -11.74 88.40 -109.66
C TYR A 422 -10.94 87.90 -108.45
N MET A 423 -10.14 88.75 -107.81
CA MET A 423 -9.46 88.44 -106.54
C MET A 423 -10.45 88.21 -105.38
N ASP A 424 -11.54 88.97 -105.30
CA ASP A 424 -12.58 88.89 -104.28
C ASP A 424 -13.32 87.54 -104.40
N LEU A 425 -13.77 87.19 -105.61
CA LEU A 425 -14.41 85.89 -105.87
C LEU A 425 -13.46 84.71 -105.66
N GLN A 426 -12.16 84.89 -105.95
CA GLN A 426 -11.15 83.88 -105.65
C GLN A 426 -10.86 83.78 -104.15
N ALA A 427 -10.95 84.89 -103.39
CA ALA A 427 -10.85 84.90 -101.94
C ALA A 427 -12.06 84.18 -101.30
N GLU A 428 -13.29 84.47 -101.72
CA GLU A 428 -14.50 83.75 -101.31
C GLU A 428 -14.38 82.24 -101.59
N TYR A 429 -13.89 81.85 -102.76
CA TYR A 429 -13.65 80.44 -103.10
C TYR A 429 -12.58 79.78 -102.22
N THR A 430 -11.52 80.52 -101.82
CA THR A 430 -10.54 80.01 -100.84
C THR A 430 -11.09 79.95 -99.42
N GLN A 431 -11.97 80.87 -99.01
CA GLN A 431 -12.66 80.83 -97.73
C GLN A 431 -13.60 79.63 -97.64
N LEU A 432 -14.46 79.40 -98.64
CA LEU A 432 -15.34 78.24 -98.69
C LEU A 432 -14.56 76.91 -98.70
N LYS A 433 -13.38 76.86 -99.35
CA LYS A 433 -12.47 75.71 -99.25
C LYS A 433 -11.87 75.54 -97.85
N ALA A 434 -11.48 76.63 -97.19
CA ALA A 434 -10.96 76.59 -95.82
C ALA A 434 -12.04 76.19 -94.81
N GLU A 435 -13.29 76.64 -94.98
CA GLU A 435 -14.43 76.25 -94.15
C GLU A 435 -14.81 74.79 -94.36
N ASN A 436 -14.87 74.31 -95.61
CA ASN A 436 -15.18 72.91 -95.87
C ASN A 436 -14.06 71.97 -95.36
N ALA A 437 -12.79 72.35 -95.54
CA ALA A 437 -11.66 71.64 -94.94
C ALA A 437 -11.70 71.66 -93.40
N ARG A 438 -12.12 72.78 -92.78
CA ARG A 438 -12.31 72.88 -91.32
C ARG A 438 -13.44 71.97 -90.84
N LEU A 439 -14.56 71.92 -91.56
CA LEU A 439 -15.67 71.01 -91.27
C LEU A 439 -15.22 69.55 -91.41
N GLU A 440 -14.50 69.21 -92.48
CA GLU A 440 -13.89 67.90 -92.68
C GLU A 440 -12.92 67.53 -91.54
N THR A 441 -12.08 68.45 -91.05
CA THR A 441 -11.26 68.18 -89.86
C THR A 441 -12.11 67.91 -88.63
N SER A 442 -13.09 68.76 -88.31
CA SER A 442 -13.96 68.56 -87.13
C SER A 442 -14.78 67.26 -87.19
N MET A 443 -15.24 66.86 -88.38
CA MET A 443 -15.95 65.59 -88.59
C MET A 443 -14.99 64.40 -88.40
N ASN A 444 -13.78 64.47 -88.94
CA ASN A 444 -12.77 63.44 -88.74
C ASN A 444 -12.30 63.35 -87.29
N ASP A 445 -12.22 64.47 -86.57
CA ASP A 445 -11.81 64.49 -85.16
C ASP A 445 -12.93 63.92 -84.26
N ILE A 446 -14.20 64.24 -84.50
CA ILE A 446 -15.35 63.58 -83.84
C ILE A 446 -15.36 62.07 -84.13
N VAL A 447 -15.03 61.64 -85.36
CA VAL A 447 -14.93 60.21 -85.71
C VAL A 447 -13.76 59.54 -85.01
N LYS A 448 -12.61 60.22 -84.84
CA LYS A 448 -11.48 59.73 -84.02
C LYS A 448 -11.91 59.57 -82.56
N GLU A 449 -12.44 60.62 -81.94
CA GLU A 449 -12.92 60.60 -80.54
C GLU A 449 -13.92 59.45 -80.29
N LEU A 450 -14.87 59.23 -81.21
CA LEU A 450 -15.82 58.13 -81.12
C LEU A 450 -15.14 56.75 -81.30
N SER A 451 -14.13 56.66 -82.17
CA SER A 451 -13.37 55.43 -82.41
C SER A 451 -12.39 55.09 -81.29
N ASP A 452 -11.83 56.10 -80.60
CA ASP A 452 -10.95 55.97 -79.43
C ASP A 452 -11.75 55.67 -78.16
N GLY A 453 -12.99 56.16 -78.06
CA GLY A 453 -13.95 55.76 -77.03
C GLY A 453 -14.47 54.33 -77.19
N ALA A 454 -14.55 53.81 -78.42
CA ALA A 454 -15.07 52.47 -78.70
C ALA A 454 -14.31 51.29 -78.04
N PRO A 455 -12.95 51.23 -78.00
CA PRO A 455 -12.24 50.19 -77.23
C PRO A 455 -12.49 50.34 -75.72
N LEU A 456 -12.44 51.57 -75.18
CA LEU A 456 -12.66 51.82 -73.77
C LEU A 456 -14.05 51.36 -73.30
N ILE A 457 -15.10 51.59 -74.11
CA ILE A 457 -16.47 51.11 -73.81
C ILE A 457 -16.53 49.58 -73.81
N ARG A 458 -15.81 48.87 -74.69
CA ARG A 458 -15.75 47.40 -74.68
C ARG A 458 -14.96 46.85 -73.50
N GLU A 459 -13.86 47.49 -73.13
CA GLU A 459 -13.07 47.12 -71.96
C GLU A 459 -13.90 47.30 -70.68
N GLN A 460 -14.59 48.44 -70.53
CA GLN A 460 -15.56 48.67 -69.46
C GLN A 460 -16.68 47.61 -69.45
N GLN A 461 -17.26 47.25 -70.60
CA GLN A 461 -18.28 46.19 -70.68
C GLN A 461 -17.75 44.82 -70.22
N LEU A 462 -16.53 44.46 -70.62
CA LEU A 462 -15.89 43.20 -70.19
C LEU A 462 -15.55 43.20 -68.70
N GLU A 463 -15.13 44.33 -68.12
CA GLU A 463 -14.94 44.46 -66.68
C GLU A 463 -16.27 44.46 -65.91
N TYR A 464 -17.32 45.11 -66.42
CA TYR A 464 -18.66 45.01 -65.82
C TYR A 464 -19.19 43.57 -65.86
N GLU A 465 -18.95 42.81 -66.93
CA GLU A 465 -19.28 41.38 -66.97
C GLU A 465 -18.46 40.55 -65.96
N ARG A 466 -17.15 40.82 -65.80
CA ARG A 466 -16.28 40.15 -64.81
C ARG A 466 -16.75 40.45 -63.40
N VAL A 467 -17.02 41.71 -63.10
CA VAL A 467 -17.51 42.17 -61.78
C VAL A 467 -18.92 41.65 -61.50
N SER A 468 -19.82 41.58 -62.48
CA SER A 468 -21.15 40.97 -62.31
C SER A 468 -21.03 39.50 -61.91
N LYS A 469 -20.29 38.70 -62.70
CA LYS A 469 -20.06 37.27 -62.43
C LYS A 469 -19.42 37.05 -61.06
N HIS A 470 -18.43 37.86 -60.69
CA HIS A 470 -17.80 37.78 -59.37
C HIS A 470 -18.75 38.21 -58.22
N ASN A 471 -19.65 39.16 -58.45
CA ASN A 471 -20.67 39.56 -57.48
C ASN A 471 -21.78 38.51 -57.34
N GLU A 472 -22.12 37.80 -58.43
CA GLU A 472 -23.01 36.63 -58.42
C GLU A 472 -22.38 35.45 -57.66
N GLU A 473 -21.09 35.17 -57.89
CA GLU A 473 -20.29 34.20 -57.12
C GLU A 473 -20.23 34.56 -55.63
N LEU A 474 -19.91 35.81 -55.28
CA LEU A 474 -19.89 36.28 -53.90
C LEU A 474 -21.28 36.23 -53.24
N SER A 475 -22.34 36.57 -53.99
CA SER A 475 -23.72 36.49 -53.51
C SER A 475 -24.14 35.06 -53.21
N THR A 476 -23.77 34.09 -54.06
CA THR A 476 -24.06 32.67 -53.81
C THR A 476 -23.24 32.11 -52.64
N GLN A 477 -21.96 32.48 -52.51
CA GLN A 477 -21.13 32.09 -51.36
C GLN A 477 -21.64 32.68 -50.03
N LEU A 478 -22.10 33.94 -50.05
CA LEU A 478 -22.70 34.61 -48.91
C LEU A 478 -24.03 33.94 -48.52
N GLU A 479 -24.82 33.53 -49.51
CA GLU A 479 -26.09 32.83 -49.29
C GLU A 479 -25.89 31.40 -48.75
N THR A 480 -24.93 30.63 -49.26
CA THR A 480 -24.58 29.33 -48.65
C THR A 480 -24.04 29.51 -47.23
N CYS A 481 -23.21 30.54 -46.99
CA CYS A 481 -22.70 30.84 -45.64
C CYS A 481 -23.81 31.23 -44.65
N LYS A 482 -24.86 31.93 -45.09
CA LYS A 482 -26.07 32.15 -44.27
C LYS A 482 -26.78 30.84 -43.96
N GLN A 483 -27.03 30.01 -44.96
CA GLN A 483 -27.77 28.76 -44.79
C GLN A 483 -27.02 27.79 -43.86
N GLU A 484 -25.70 27.71 -43.95
CA GLU A 484 -24.85 26.99 -42.99
C GLU A 484 -24.94 27.60 -41.58
N LYS A 485 -24.87 28.94 -41.45
CA LYS A 485 -25.03 29.64 -40.17
C LYS A 485 -26.41 29.39 -39.55
N GLU A 486 -27.47 29.38 -40.34
CA GLU A 486 -28.85 29.12 -39.89
C GLU A 486 -29.03 27.66 -39.47
N GLN A 487 -28.46 26.69 -40.20
CA GLN A 487 -28.43 25.28 -39.79
C GLN A 487 -27.66 25.08 -38.49
N LEU A 488 -26.50 25.74 -38.32
CA LEU A 488 -25.72 25.70 -37.08
C LEU A 488 -26.45 26.38 -35.91
N ALA A 489 -27.13 27.51 -36.15
CA ALA A 489 -27.95 28.19 -35.14
C ALA A 489 -29.18 27.36 -34.74
N TYR A 490 -29.83 26.68 -35.69
CA TYR A 490 -30.91 25.74 -35.43
C TYR A 490 -30.42 24.53 -34.62
N GLY A 491 -29.29 23.93 -35.01
CA GLY A 491 -28.67 22.83 -34.26
C GLY A 491 -28.27 23.22 -32.84
N ALA A 492 -27.71 24.43 -32.65
CA ALA A 492 -27.41 24.97 -31.33
C ALA A 492 -28.68 25.22 -30.49
N SER A 493 -29.74 25.78 -31.10
CA SER A 493 -31.05 25.96 -30.45
C SER A 493 -31.69 24.63 -30.04
N GLN A 494 -31.62 23.61 -30.91
CA GLN A 494 -32.10 22.26 -30.61
C GLN A 494 -31.29 21.60 -29.49
N ALA A 495 -29.96 21.77 -29.48
CA ALA A 495 -29.10 21.26 -28.40
C ALA A 495 -29.36 21.95 -27.06
N VAL A 496 -29.62 23.27 -27.06
CA VAL A 496 -30.04 24.02 -25.86
C VAL A 496 -31.42 23.54 -25.40
N ALA A 497 -32.40 23.35 -26.28
CA ALA A 497 -33.72 22.83 -25.92
C ALA A 497 -33.67 21.39 -25.34
N GLN A 498 -32.76 20.55 -25.86
CA GLN A 498 -32.48 19.22 -25.30
C GLN A 498 -31.82 19.31 -23.92
N LEU A 499 -30.81 20.18 -23.75
CA LEU A 499 -30.15 20.42 -22.46
C LEU A 499 -31.14 20.92 -21.41
N ASP A 500 -31.98 21.89 -21.77
CA ASP A 500 -33.08 22.39 -20.95
C ASP A 500 -34.06 21.28 -20.52
N GLY A 501 -34.35 20.35 -21.43
CA GLY A 501 -35.16 19.17 -21.15
C GLY A 501 -34.51 18.26 -20.11
N VAL A 502 -33.24 17.89 -20.32
CA VAL A 502 -32.46 17.04 -19.41
C VAL A 502 -32.24 17.70 -18.05
N VAL A 503 -32.05 19.03 -18.00
CA VAL A 503 -31.96 19.79 -16.73
C VAL A 503 -33.30 19.75 -15.98
N LYS A 504 -34.44 19.93 -16.67
CA LYS A 504 -35.76 19.82 -16.05
C LYS A 504 -36.06 18.39 -15.54
N GLU A 505 -35.65 17.37 -16.29
CA GLU A 505 -35.76 15.96 -15.88
C GLU A 505 -34.86 15.66 -14.66
N ARG A 506 -33.59 16.07 -14.68
CA ARG A 506 -32.66 15.99 -13.54
C ARG A 506 -33.25 16.65 -12.30
N ASP A 507 -33.79 17.85 -12.44
CA ASP A 507 -34.31 18.65 -11.31
C ASP A 507 -35.65 18.11 -10.79
N LEU A 508 -36.41 17.39 -11.61
CA LEU A 508 -37.57 16.61 -11.18
C LEU A 508 -37.12 15.37 -10.39
N LEU A 509 -36.23 14.54 -10.97
CA LEU A 509 -35.69 13.35 -10.32
C LEU A 509 -34.98 13.69 -9.00
N HIS A 510 -34.30 14.84 -8.92
CA HIS A 510 -33.65 15.28 -7.67
C HIS A 510 -34.66 15.66 -6.59
N ARG A 511 -35.79 16.30 -6.93
CA ARG A 511 -36.90 16.55 -5.99
C ARG A 511 -37.53 15.23 -5.53
N GLU A 512 -37.82 14.31 -6.46
CA GLU A 512 -38.39 13.00 -6.12
C GLU A 512 -37.50 12.22 -5.14
N ASN A 513 -36.18 12.23 -5.33
CA ASN A 513 -35.26 11.61 -4.38
C ASN A 513 -35.28 12.31 -3.00
N GLN A 514 -35.27 13.65 -2.94
CA GLN A 514 -35.39 14.38 -1.67
C GLN A 514 -36.70 14.05 -0.93
N ASP A 515 -37.81 13.89 -1.66
CA ASP A 515 -39.11 13.57 -1.09
C ASP A 515 -39.21 12.10 -0.63
N MET A 516 -38.54 11.18 -1.31
CA MET A 516 -38.38 9.80 -0.85
C MET A 516 -37.47 9.72 0.40
N ASP A 517 -36.37 10.48 0.45
CA ASP A 517 -35.51 10.58 1.63
C ASP A 517 -36.27 11.14 2.84
N ARG A 518 -37.07 12.20 2.64
CA ARG A 518 -37.97 12.77 3.67
C ARG A 518 -38.99 11.74 4.18
N GLN A 519 -39.62 10.97 3.29
CA GLN A 519 -40.52 9.88 3.67
C GLN A 519 -39.81 8.84 4.53
N VAL A 520 -38.64 8.35 4.08
CA VAL A 520 -37.85 7.33 4.81
C VAL A 520 -37.42 7.85 6.17
N GLN A 521 -36.92 9.09 6.28
CA GLN A 521 -36.53 9.71 7.54
C GLN A 521 -37.71 9.86 8.51
N ASN A 522 -38.89 10.26 8.01
CA ASN A 522 -40.10 10.41 8.83
C ASN A 522 -40.60 9.07 9.38
N LEU A 523 -40.64 8.03 8.53
CA LEU A 523 -41.02 6.67 8.92
C LEU A 523 -40.02 6.06 9.92
N LEU A 524 -38.72 6.24 9.70
CA LEU A 524 -37.67 5.80 10.65
C LEU A 524 -37.77 6.53 11.99
N TRP A 525 -38.09 7.83 12.00
CA TRP A 525 -38.31 8.57 13.24
C TRP A 525 -39.57 8.09 13.98
N ARG A 526 -40.70 7.91 13.28
CA ARG A 526 -41.94 7.40 13.89
C ARG A 526 -41.78 5.99 14.46
N LEU A 527 -41.04 5.11 13.76
CA LEU A 527 -40.68 3.78 14.26
C LEU A 527 -39.77 3.84 15.51
N ARG A 528 -38.95 4.89 15.65
CA ARG A 528 -38.10 5.14 16.83
C ARG A 528 -38.84 5.83 17.98
N ALA A 529 -39.92 6.57 17.72
CA ALA A 529 -40.63 7.40 18.69
C ALA A 529 -42.16 7.37 18.51
N PRO A 530 -42.84 6.21 18.69
CA PRO A 530 -44.25 6.01 18.31
C PRO A 530 -45.27 6.88 19.07
N ASN A 531 -44.89 7.45 20.21
CA ASN A 531 -45.75 8.31 21.04
C ASN A 531 -45.39 9.81 20.97
N ALA A 532 -44.50 10.22 20.05
CA ALA A 532 -44.07 11.61 19.94
C ALA A 532 -45.05 12.46 19.11
N PRO A 533 -45.43 13.67 19.56
CA PRO A 533 -46.20 14.62 18.76
C PRO A 533 -45.53 14.93 17.42
N GLN A 534 -46.31 15.02 16.33
CA GLN A 534 -45.80 15.27 14.97
C GLN A 534 -45.01 16.59 14.82
N SER A 535 -45.21 17.54 15.73
CA SER A 535 -44.43 18.80 15.82
C SER A 535 -43.03 18.65 16.45
N LEU A 536 -42.65 17.44 16.88
CA LEU A 536 -41.35 17.14 17.51
C LEU A 536 -40.52 16.13 16.69
N ALA A 537 -40.77 16.07 15.37
CA ALA A 537 -39.85 15.45 14.42
C ALA A 537 -38.46 16.10 14.52
N PRO A 538 -37.37 15.37 14.25
CA PRO A 538 -36.02 15.84 14.55
C PRO A 538 -35.56 16.77 13.43
N GLU A 539 -35.64 18.08 13.69
CA GLU A 539 -35.07 19.12 12.82
C GLU A 539 -33.53 19.02 12.84
N SER A 540 -32.97 18.14 12.02
CA SER A 540 -31.52 17.87 12.01
C SER A 540 -31.00 17.14 10.77
N THR A 541 -29.80 17.54 10.35
CA THR A 541 -28.83 16.79 9.51
C THR A 541 -29.06 16.66 8.00
N LEU A 542 -29.92 17.47 7.38
CA LEU A 542 -29.74 17.87 5.98
C LEU A 542 -29.74 19.41 5.85
N PRO A 543 -28.94 20.00 4.94
CA PRO A 543 -28.97 21.45 4.70
C PRO A 543 -30.34 21.87 4.16
N SER A 544 -31.08 22.61 4.98
CA SER A 544 -32.43 23.06 4.62
C SER A 544 -32.34 24.26 3.67
N ASN A 545 -32.26 24.01 2.36
CA ASN A 545 -32.35 25.02 1.30
C ASN A 545 -33.79 25.63 1.19
N SER A 546 -34.51 25.74 2.30
CA SER A 546 -35.89 26.26 2.43
C SER A 546 -36.03 27.72 2.00
N GLU A 547 -34.92 28.46 1.94
CA GLU A 547 -34.84 29.83 1.42
C GLU A 547 -35.16 29.92 -0.09
N GLY A 548 -35.19 28.81 -0.82
CA GLY A 548 -35.52 28.75 -2.25
C GLY A 548 -36.88 28.15 -2.61
N LEU A 549 -37.61 27.49 -1.69
CA LEU A 549 -38.88 26.82 -2.01
C LEU A 549 -40.08 27.76 -1.90
N THR A 550 -40.99 27.67 -2.87
CA THR A 550 -42.28 28.35 -2.85
C THR A 550 -43.18 27.83 -1.72
N ASP A 551 -44.14 28.64 -1.28
CA ASP A 551 -45.09 28.22 -0.23
C ASP A 551 -45.96 27.02 -0.68
N ALA A 552 -46.19 26.87 -1.99
CA ALA A 552 -46.82 25.69 -2.57
C ALA A 552 -45.95 24.43 -2.41
N GLU A 553 -44.66 24.50 -2.73
CA GLU A 553 -43.73 23.37 -2.52
C GLU A 553 -43.58 23.01 -1.03
N LYS A 554 -43.58 24.00 -0.12
CA LYS A 554 -43.57 23.77 1.33
C LYS A 554 -44.81 22.99 1.78
N VAL A 555 -46.01 23.40 1.35
CA VAL A 555 -47.27 22.68 1.63
C VAL A 555 -47.29 21.27 1.02
N ILE A 556 -46.68 21.07 -0.15
CA ILE A 556 -46.53 19.73 -0.76
C ILE A 556 -45.65 18.84 0.12
N ASN A 557 -44.46 19.31 0.51
CA ASN A 557 -43.52 18.55 1.31
C ASN A 557 -44.12 18.18 2.68
N ASP A 558 -44.75 19.12 3.38
CA ASP A 558 -45.21 18.92 4.75
C ASP A 558 -46.54 18.15 4.87
N HIS A 559 -47.39 18.16 3.84
CA HIS A 559 -48.77 17.64 3.94
C HIS A 559 -49.18 16.62 2.87
N LEU A 560 -48.44 16.51 1.75
CA LEU A 560 -48.74 15.59 0.64
C LEU A 560 -47.68 14.50 0.47
N VAL A 561 -46.44 14.74 0.91
CA VAL A 561 -45.32 13.76 0.88
C VAL A 561 -45.22 12.92 2.16
N LEU A 562 -45.41 13.51 3.35
CA LEU A 562 -45.13 12.86 4.64
C LEU A 562 -46.35 12.14 5.26
N PHE A 563 -46.31 10.81 5.40
CA PHE A 563 -47.33 9.98 6.08
C PHE A 563 -46.82 9.37 7.41
N ALA A 564 -47.75 9.01 8.32
CA ALA A 564 -47.44 8.24 9.52
C ALA A 564 -47.57 6.72 9.30
N ASP A 565 -48.78 6.33 8.89
CA ASP A 565 -49.25 4.95 8.81
C ASP A 565 -49.86 4.68 7.44
N LEU A 566 -50.14 3.41 7.15
CA LEU A 566 -50.83 3.00 5.91
C LEU A 566 -52.20 3.68 5.75
N GLN A 567 -52.89 4.05 6.84
CA GLN A 567 -54.14 4.79 6.78
C GLN A 567 -53.95 6.26 6.37
N ASP A 568 -52.89 6.92 6.84
CA ASP A 568 -52.53 8.27 6.42
C ASP A 568 -52.11 8.29 4.95
N LEU A 569 -51.28 7.32 4.53
CA LEU A 569 -50.89 7.15 3.14
C LEU A 569 -52.12 6.94 2.22
N GLN A 570 -53.13 6.19 2.67
CA GLN A 570 -54.39 6.03 1.93
C GLN A 570 -55.21 7.34 1.87
N GLN A 571 -55.23 8.12 2.94
CA GLN A 571 -55.90 9.43 2.97
C GLN A 571 -55.18 10.48 2.11
N GLN A 572 -53.84 10.53 2.13
CA GLN A 572 -53.05 11.37 1.24
C GLN A 572 -53.19 10.93 -0.21
N ASN A 573 -53.13 9.61 -0.52
CA ASN A 573 -53.44 9.11 -1.86
C ASN A 573 -54.87 9.45 -2.32
N LYS A 574 -55.82 9.62 -1.40
CA LYS A 574 -57.16 10.12 -1.75
C LYS A 574 -57.11 11.61 -2.11
N LYS A 575 -56.48 12.45 -1.27
CA LYS A 575 -56.29 13.90 -1.51
C LYS A 575 -55.51 14.18 -2.80
N LEU A 576 -54.38 13.51 -3.01
CA LEU A 576 -53.56 13.59 -4.23
C LEU A 576 -54.37 13.25 -5.48
N ARG A 577 -55.19 12.20 -5.46
CA ARG A 577 -56.08 11.85 -6.58
C ARG A 577 -57.28 12.77 -6.76
N GLN A 578 -57.58 13.65 -5.81
CA GLN A 578 -58.55 14.74 -5.97
C GLN A 578 -57.85 15.95 -6.61
N ALA A 579 -56.77 16.44 -6.00
CA ALA A 579 -55.96 17.55 -6.52
C ALA A 579 -55.44 17.29 -7.95
N ALA A 580 -54.99 16.07 -8.25
CA ALA A 580 -54.54 15.71 -9.61
C ALA A 580 -55.67 15.64 -10.65
N ARG A 581 -56.94 15.45 -10.22
CA ARG A 581 -58.11 15.55 -11.12
C ARG A 581 -58.56 17.00 -11.29
N GLU A 582 -58.55 17.76 -10.21
CA GLU A 582 -58.86 19.20 -10.19
C GLU A 582 -57.87 19.95 -11.10
N MET A 583 -56.55 19.79 -10.89
CA MET A 583 -55.52 20.36 -11.77
C MET A 583 -55.59 19.84 -13.22
N ALA A 584 -56.01 18.60 -13.45
CA ALA A 584 -56.20 18.08 -14.81
C ALA A 584 -57.37 18.78 -15.53
N GLN A 585 -58.49 19.01 -14.82
CA GLN A 585 -59.65 19.73 -15.36
C GLN A 585 -59.35 21.22 -15.56
N GLU A 586 -58.67 21.86 -14.62
CA GLU A 586 -58.20 23.24 -14.77
C GLU A 586 -57.24 23.39 -15.95
N ARG A 587 -56.31 22.43 -16.12
CA ARG A 587 -55.39 22.41 -17.27
C ARG A 587 -56.13 22.18 -18.58
N GLU A 588 -57.04 21.21 -18.66
CA GLU A 588 -57.84 20.95 -19.87
C GLU A 588 -58.65 22.19 -20.28
N HIS A 589 -59.25 22.88 -19.31
CA HIS A 589 -59.96 24.15 -19.54
C HIS A 589 -59.03 25.29 -19.97
N ALA A 590 -57.85 25.43 -19.36
CA ALA A 590 -56.87 26.46 -19.72
C ALA A 590 -56.23 26.21 -21.09
N GLU A 591 -55.91 24.96 -21.42
CA GLU A 591 -55.35 24.54 -22.70
C GLU A 591 -56.39 24.71 -23.82
N GLY A 592 -57.67 24.37 -23.55
CA GLY A 592 -58.80 24.65 -24.43
C GLY A 592 -59.00 26.15 -24.69
N ALA A 593 -58.97 26.98 -23.64
CA ALA A 593 -59.08 28.44 -23.77
C ALA A 593 -57.89 29.04 -24.56
N GLN A 594 -56.65 28.59 -24.31
CA GLN A 594 -55.46 29.07 -25.03
C GLN A 594 -55.41 28.56 -26.49
N ALA A 595 -55.99 27.39 -26.78
CA ALA A 595 -56.17 26.91 -28.15
C ALA A 595 -57.27 27.68 -28.89
N GLN A 596 -58.31 28.13 -28.19
CA GLN A 596 -59.35 28.98 -28.75
C GLN A 596 -58.85 30.40 -29.03
N ALA A 597 -58.11 31.00 -28.09
CA ALA A 597 -57.49 32.32 -28.28
C ALA A 597 -56.51 32.34 -29.47
N ARG A 598 -55.59 31.36 -29.56
CA ARG A 598 -54.67 31.27 -30.70
C ARG A 598 -55.37 31.08 -32.04
N ARG A 599 -56.49 30.34 -32.08
CA ARG A 599 -57.31 30.23 -33.30
C ARG A 599 -57.99 31.54 -33.69
N GLN A 600 -58.28 32.43 -32.73
CA GLN A 600 -58.82 33.77 -33.01
C GLN A 600 -57.70 34.68 -33.53
N GLU A 601 -56.53 34.69 -32.89
CA GLU A 601 -55.34 35.41 -33.36
C GLU A 601 -54.91 34.96 -34.79
N GLU A 602 -54.92 33.64 -35.05
CA GLU A 602 -54.68 33.06 -36.38
C GLU A 602 -55.74 33.46 -37.42
N GLN A 603 -57.01 33.58 -37.02
CA GLN A 603 -58.09 34.01 -37.91
C GLN A 603 -58.00 35.51 -38.24
N GLU A 604 -57.79 36.36 -37.24
CA GLU A 604 -57.61 37.81 -37.40
C GLU A 604 -56.40 38.10 -38.32
N ALA A 605 -55.26 37.43 -38.09
CA ALA A 605 -54.07 37.58 -38.94
C ALA A 605 -54.29 37.11 -40.40
N LEU A 606 -55.12 36.08 -40.62
CA LEU A 606 -55.48 35.63 -41.96
C LEU A 606 -56.43 36.60 -42.68
N GLU A 607 -57.35 37.24 -41.95
CA GLU A 607 -58.23 38.29 -42.50
C GLU A 607 -57.42 39.55 -42.87
N GLU A 608 -56.52 40.01 -42.00
CA GLU A 608 -55.61 41.14 -42.30
C GLU A 608 -54.71 40.84 -43.51
N ALA A 609 -54.09 39.65 -43.56
CA ALA A 609 -53.26 39.24 -44.69
C ALA A 609 -54.08 39.17 -46.00
N GLY A 610 -55.33 38.72 -45.94
CA GLY A 610 -56.26 38.73 -47.07
C GLY A 610 -56.51 40.14 -47.63
N VAL A 611 -56.82 41.10 -46.76
CA VAL A 611 -57.02 42.52 -47.13
C VAL A 611 -55.76 43.11 -47.78
N ILE A 612 -54.58 42.82 -47.23
CA ILE A 612 -53.30 43.27 -47.80
C ILE A 612 -53.08 42.67 -49.20
N ILE A 613 -53.30 41.37 -49.38
CA ILE A 613 -53.14 40.68 -50.68
C ILE A 613 -54.08 41.27 -51.75
N GLU A 614 -55.35 41.51 -51.41
CA GLU A 614 -56.31 42.11 -52.34
C GLU A 614 -55.90 43.55 -52.72
N SER A 615 -55.40 44.34 -51.75
CA SER A 615 -54.87 45.70 -52.03
C SER A 615 -53.62 45.69 -52.92
N MET A 616 -52.76 44.68 -52.79
CA MET A 616 -51.58 44.51 -53.67
C MET A 616 -51.99 44.08 -55.08
N ARG A 617 -53.01 43.21 -55.22
CA ARG A 617 -53.58 42.84 -56.52
C ARG A 617 -54.17 44.04 -57.26
N GLU A 618 -54.90 44.90 -56.55
CA GLU A 618 -55.47 46.12 -57.13
C GLU A 618 -54.36 47.11 -57.58
N GLN A 619 -53.29 47.25 -56.79
CA GLN A 619 -52.11 48.04 -57.18
C GLN A 619 -51.39 47.46 -58.40
N ILE A 620 -51.24 46.13 -58.49
CA ILE A 620 -50.64 45.47 -59.65
C ILE A 620 -51.49 45.70 -60.91
N GLY A 621 -52.82 45.50 -60.84
CA GLY A 621 -53.71 45.77 -61.97
C GLY A 621 -53.68 47.24 -62.42
N SER A 622 -53.58 48.19 -61.49
CA SER A 622 -53.37 49.61 -61.78
C SER A 622 -52.03 49.89 -62.50
N LYS A 623 -50.96 49.19 -62.10
CA LYS A 623 -49.64 49.29 -62.75
C LYS A 623 -49.59 48.62 -64.12
N GLU A 624 -50.27 47.49 -64.30
CA GLU A 624 -50.43 46.84 -65.61
C GLU A 624 -51.20 47.74 -66.58
N LEU A 625 -52.28 48.40 -66.12
CA LEU A 625 -53.02 49.37 -66.92
C LEU A 625 -52.11 50.53 -67.38
N GLN A 626 -51.32 51.12 -66.47
CA GLN A 626 -50.32 52.15 -66.78
C GLN A 626 -49.26 51.65 -67.80
N LEU A 627 -48.81 50.40 -67.70
CA LEU A 627 -47.90 49.80 -68.68
C LEU A 627 -48.55 49.54 -70.04
N THR A 628 -49.88 49.34 -70.12
CA THR A 628 -50.58 49.25 -71.41
C THR A 628 -50.75 50.61 -72.09
N THR A 629 -50.99 51.70 -71.35
CA THR A 629 -51.06 53.05 -71.93
C THR A 629 -49.69 53.50 -72.45
N TYR A 630 -48.61 53.32 -71.69
CA TYR A 630 -47.25 53.64 -72.16
C TYR A 630 -46.86 52.84 -73.42
N LYS A 631 -47.30 51.58 -73.58
CA LYS A 631 -47.08 50.81 -74.81
C LYS A 631 -47.82 51.41 -76.01
N GLN A 632 -49.05 51.89 -75.82
CA GLN A 632 -49.83 52.55 -76.86
C GLN A 632 -49.22 53.89 -77.29
N GLU A 633 -48.70 54.67 -76.34
CA GLU A 633 -47.96 55.92 -76.61
C GLU A 633 -46.68 55.66 -77.41
N VAL A 634 -45.88 54.67 -77.01
CA VAL A 634 -44.64 54.29 -77.72
C VAL A 634 -44.93 53.81 -79.15
N ASP A 635 -45.99 53.02 -79.38
CA ASP A 635 -46.36 52.59 -80.73
C ASP A 635 -47.03 53.70 -81.57
N MET A 636 -47.62 54.72 -80.94
CA MET A 636 -48.02 55.96 -81.63
C MET A 636 -46.80 56.75 -82.10
N LEU A 637 -45.81 56.97 -81.23
CA LEU A 637 -44.55 57.65 -81.57
C LEU A 637 -43.77 56.90 -82.67
N ARG A 638 -43.76 55.56 -82.63
CA ARG A 638 -43.18 54.71 -83.70
C ARG A 638 -43.93 54.81 -85.03
N ARG A 639 -45.23 55.11 -85.05
CA ARG A 639 -45.96 55.43 -86.29
C ARG A 639 -45.55 56.79 -86.84
N ILE A 640 -45.55 57.82 -86.00
CA ILE A 640 -45.18 59.20 -86.37
C ILE A 640 -43.76 59.25 -86.99
N LEU A 641 -42.79 58.60 -86.34
CA LEU A 641 -41.40 58.51 -86.82
C LEU A 641 -41.22 57.68 -88.11
N ARG A 642 -42.18 56.81 -88.47
CA ARG A 642 -42.14 56.07 -89.74
C ARG A 642 -42.75 56.84 -90.91
N THR A 643 -43.58 57.85 -90.64
CA THR A 643 -44.21 58.70 -91.66
C THR A 643 -43.41 59.94 -92.03
N SER A 644 -42.39 60.33 -91.24
CA SER A 644 -41.75 61.65 -91.32
C SER A 644 -40.56 61.79 -92.28
N ASN A 645 -40.28 60.80 -93.15
CA ASN A 645 -39.00 60.71 -93.88
C ASN A 645 -39.08 60.86 -95.41
N ILE A 646 -39.97 61.73 -95.93
CA ILE A 646 -40.02 62.13 -97.35
C ILE A 646 -40.24 63.66 -97.51
N ARG A 647 -39.16 64.35 -97.91
CA ARG A 647 -39.04 65.66 -98.64
C ARG A 647 -40.10 66.79 -98.50
N HIS A 648 -39.63 67.94 -97.98
CA HIS A 648 -40.04 69.36 -98.21
C HIS A 648 -41.50 69.84 -98.00
N VAL A 649 -41.72 70.61 -96.91
CA VAL A 649 -41.86 72.12 -96.87
C VAL A 649 -42.66 72.80 -98.02
N PRO A 650 -43.64 73.73 -97.80
CA PRO A 650 -43.79 74.66 -96.65
C PRO A 650 -45.22 74.95 -96.07
N ALA A 651 -45.23 75.60 -94.88
CA ALA A 651 -46.17 76.66 -94.39
C ALA A 651 -47.69 76.40 -94.15
N ALA A 652 -48.32 77.38 -93.48
CA ALA A 652 -49.71 77.45 -92.94
C ALA A 652 -50.01 76.44 -91.81
N GLU A 653 -50.10 76.85 -90.53
CA GLU A 653 -51.20 77.59 -89.86
C GLU A 653 -52.46 76.74 -89.58
N ILE A 654 -52.90 76.75 -88.29
CA ILE A 654 -54.29 76.73 -87.75
C ILE A 654 -54.35 76.04 -86.36
N ILE A 655 -54.66 76.82 -85.31
CA ILE A 655 -55.45 76.48 -84.08
C ILE A 655 -54.88 75.38 -83.13
N GLU A 656 -54.77 75.54 -81.79
CA GLU A 656 -55.23 76.58 -80.84
C GLU A 656 -54.42 76.61 -79.50
N THR A 657 -54.37 77.79 -78.85
CA THR A 657 -53.90 78.05 -77.45
C THR A 657 -52.42 77.74 -77.11
N PRO A 658 -51.71 78.67 -76.43
CA PRO A 658 -51.89 78.84 -74.98
C PRO A 658 -52.35 80.26 -74.55
N VAL A 659 -52.35 80.51 -73.24
CA VAL A 659 -53.01 81.65 -72.57
C VAL A 659 -52.07 82.87 -72.35
N ALA A 660 -52.68 84.05 -72.20
CA ALA A 660 -52.13 85.33 -71.72
C ALA A 660 -51.34 86.20 -72.72
N LYS A 661 -52.05 87.23 -73.22
CA LYS A 661 -51.53 88.39 -73.94
C LYS A 661 -50.75 89.32 -72.99
N THR A 662 -49.75 90.01 -73.51
CA THR A 662 -49.62 91.47 -73.37
C THR A 662 -49.35 92.09 -74.75
N SER A 663 -49.65 93.38 -74.91
CA SER A 663 -49.69 94.09 -76.20
C SER A 663 -48.70 95.25 -76.21
N ASP A 664 -48.08 95.53 -77.37
CA ASP A 664 -48.19 96.82 -78.07
C ASP A 664 -47.06 97.03 -79.10
N GLN A 665 -47.44 97.48 -80.31
CA GLN A 665 -46.96 98.67 -81.04
C GLN A 665 -47.30 98.55 -82.56
N PRO A 666 -47.51 99.67 -83.32
CA PRO A 666 -48.57 99.65 -84.34
C PRO A 666 -48.26 100.38 -85.69
N MET A 667 -49.30 100.45 -86.53
CA MET A 667 -49.62 101.50 -87.53
C MET A 667 -48.73 101.70 -88.78
N GLU A 668 -49.27 101.21 -89.90
CA GLU A 668 -49.82 102.02 -91.01
C GLU A 668 -49.10 103.31 -91.49
N THR A 669 -48.62 103.23 -92.74
CA THR A 669 -48.86 104.14 -93.88
C THR A 669 -48.98 105.67 -93.71
N THR A 670 -48.34 106.41 -94.63
CA THR A 670 -48.79 107.75 -95.05
C THR A 670 -48.57 107.94 -96.57
N VAL A 671 -49.26 108.90 -97.19
CA VAL A 671 -49.57 108.94 -98.63
C VAL A 671 -49.35 110.36 -99.22
N GLN A 672 -49.14 110.45 -100.54
CA GLN A 672 -49.23 111.65 -101.43
C GLN A 672 -48.14 112.74 -101.41
N THR A 673 -47.14 112.56 -102.29
CA THR A 673 -46.90 113.33 -103.55
C THR A 673 -47.09 114.86 -103.68
N VAL A 674 -46.21 115.47 -104.51
CA VAL A 674 -46.40 116.58 -105.50
C VAL A 674 -45.49 117.82 -105.34
N ASN A 675 -44.56 117.99 -106.30
CA ASN A 675 -43.88 119.20 -106.84
C ASN A 675 -43.15 120.21 -105.89
N GLY A 676 -42.09 120.90 -106.31
CA GLY A 676 -41.33 120.82 -107.58
C GLY A 676 -40.20 121.87 -107.69
N ASP A 677 -39.09 121.45 -108.31
CA ASP A 677 -37.99 122.22 -108.95
C ASP A 677 -37.40 123.49 -108.32
N ALA A 678 -36.25 123.32 -107.67
CA ALA A 678 -35.14 124.29 -107.69
C ALA A 678 -33.82 123.53 -107.85
N THR A 679 -33.07 123.79 -108.93
CA THR A 679 -31.91 122.97 -109.33
C THR A 679 -30.61 123.30 -108.59
N ASN A 680 -29.66 122.35 -108.61
CA ASN A 680 -28.30 122.43 -108.05
C ASN A 680 -28.14 122.48 -106.52
N TYR A 681 -29.21 122.33 -105.73
CA TYR A 681 -29.13 121.86 -104.33
C TYR A 681 -29.55 120.40 -104.07
N PRO A 682 -30.49 119.75 -104.80
CA PRO A 682 -30.96 118.41 -104.42
C PRO A 682 -29.93 117.30 -104.66
N ALA A 683 -28.96 117.49 -105.55
CA ALA A 683 -27.86 116.52 -105.73
C ALA A 683 -26.99 116.41 -104.47
N ILE A 684 -26.53 117.55 -103.94
CA ILE A 684 -25.71 117.60 -102.72
C ILE A 684 -26.53 117.18 -101.49
N LEU A 685 -27.83 117.53 -101.43
CA LEU A 685 -28.69 117.09 -100.33
C LEU A 685 -29.01 115.58 -100.39
N THR A 686 -29.18 114.98 -101.57
CA THR A 686 -29.37 113.52 -101.68
C THR A 686 -28.09 112.72 -101.49
N GLU A 687 -26.93 113.28 -101.84
CA GLU A 687 -25.62 112.72 -101.49
C GLU A 687 -25.37 112.81 -99.97
N LEU A 688 -25.66 113.95 -99.34
CA LEU A 688 -25.57 114.12 -97.89
C LEU A 688 -26.57 113.20 -97.15
N GLN A 689 -27.82 113.09 -97.62
CA GLN A 689 -28.81 112.14 -97.08
C GLN A 689 -28.30 110.71 -97.19
N LYS A 690 -27.73 110.29 -98.32
CA LYS A 690 -27.07 108.98 -98.44
C LYS A 690 -25.97 108.81 -97.40
N THR A 691 -25.05 109.76 -97.24
CA THR A 691 -24.01 109.62 -96.20
C THR A 691 -24.57 109.55 -94.78
N PHE A 692 -25.73 110.16 -94.50
CA PHE A 692 -26.44 110.03 -93.22
C PHE A 692 -27.17 108.68 -93.09
N ASP A 693 -27.77 108.14 -94.14
CA ASP A 693 -28.41 106.83 -94.14
C ASP A 693 -27.38 105.69 -94.14
N ASP A 694 -26.23 105.87 -94.78
CA ASP A 694 -25.05 105.00 -94.72
C ASP A 694 -24.47 105.03 -93.29
N TYR A 695 -24.26 106.22 -92.70
CA TYR A 695 -23.83 106.31 -91.29
C TYR A 695 -24.87 105.73 -90.32
N ARG A 696 -26.17 105.88 -90.60
CA ARG A 696 -27.27 105.31 -89.81
C ARG A 696 -27.33 103.79 -89.93
N THR A 697 -27.09 103.23 -91.11
CA THR A 697 -27.04 101.77 -91.30
C THR A 697 -25.78 101.18 -90.69
N GLN A 698 -24.61 101.81 -90.87
CA GLN A 698 -23.37 101.42 -90.18
C GLN A 698 -23.54 101.47 -88.65
N THR A 699 -24.03 102.57 -88.07
CA THR A 699 -24.26 102.63 -86.61
C THR A 699 -25.33 101.64 -86.11
N VAL A 700 -26.34 101.30 -86.91
CA VAL A 700 -27.27 100.20 -86.58
C VAL A 700 -26.59 98.83 -86.67
N ILE A 701 -25.70 98.61 -87.63
CA ILE A 701 -24.87 97.41 -87.75
C ILE A 701 -23.93 97.30 -86.54
N ASP A 702 -23.19 98.36 -86.20
CA ASP A 702 -22.29 98.43 -85.03
C ASP A 702 -23.05 98.16 -83.72
N ILE A 703 -24.22 98.80 -83.54
CA ILE A 703 -25.09 98.58 -82.38
C ILE A 703 -25.61 97.14 -82.32
N ASN A 704 -25.83 96.49 -83.47
CA ASN A 704 -26.25 95.09 -83.50
C ASN A 704 -25.06 94.14 -83.27
N GLN A 705 -23.87 94.40 -83.83
CA GLN A 705 -22.65 93.65 -83.51
C GLN A 705 -22.32 93.74 -82.01
N LEU A 706 -22.41 94.93 -81.41
CA LEU A 706 -22.22 95.12 -79.96
C LEU A 706 -23.31 94.43 -79.12
N LYS A 707 -24.53 94.25 -79.62
CA LYS A 707 -25.56 93.41 -78.96
C LYS A 707 -25.26 91.93 -79.11
N ASP A 708 -24.85 91.48 -80.28
CA ASP A 708 -24.52 90.08 -80.56
C ASP A 708 -23.30 89.66 -79.74
N ASP A 709 -22.27 90.50 -79.64
CA ASP A 709 -21.10 90.27 -78.78
C ASP A 709 -21.42 90.39 -77.29
N LEU A 710 -22.35 91.27 -76.89
CA LEU A 710 -22.88 91.28 -75.52
C LEU A 710 -23.68 90.00 -75.21
N GLN A 711 -24.47 89.48 -76.17
CA GLN A 711 -25.19 88.22 -76.03
C GLN A 711 -24.24 87.02 -75.99
N ARG A 712 -23.19 87.00 -76.81
CA ARG A 712 -22.10 86.00 -76.77
C ARG A 712 -21.39 86.04 -75.41
N ALA A 713 -20.95 87.21 -74.96
CA ALA A 713 -20.32 87.37 -73.64
C ALA A 713 -21.25 86.95 -72.49
N GLN A 714 -22.57 87.15 -72.62
CA GLN A 714 -23.57 86.65 -71.67
C GLN A 714 -23.79 85.14 -71.77
N SER A 715 -23.84 84.54 -72.95
CA SER A 715 -23.94 83.09 -73.12
C SER A 715 -22.70 82.39 -72.59
N ASP A 716 -21.51 82.94 -72.84
CA ASP A 716 -20.23 82.38 -72.41
C ASP A 716 -20.04 82.55 -70.90
N SER A 717 -20.43 83.69 -70.33
CA SER A 717 -20.50 83.86 -68.88
C SER A 717 -21.51 82.89 -68.24
N SER A 718 -22.63 82.59 -68.91
CA SER A 718 -23.60 81.60 -68.43
C SER A 718 -23.06 80.16 -68.54
N SER A 719 -22.35 79.81 -69.62
CA SER A 719 -21.79 78.48 -69.84
C SER A 719 -20.65 78.21 -68.87
N HIS A 720 -19.76 79.18 -68.63
CA HIS A 720 -18.74 79.09 -67.59
C HIS A 720 -19.32 79.04 -66.18
N ARG A 721 -20.44 79.71 -65.89
CA ARG A 721 -21.17 79.55 -64.60
C ARG A 721 -21.76 78.15 -64.46
N ILE A 722 -22.30 77.56 -65.54
CA ILE A 722 -22.81 76.18 -65.55
C ILE A 722 -21.65 75.19 -65.36
N GLN A 723 -20.55 75.34 -66.09
CA GLN A 723 -19.33 74.53 -65.95
C GLN A 723 -18.75 74.62 -64.53
N LEU A 724 -18.67 75.82 -63.95
CA LEU A 724 -18.21 76.03 -62.57
C LEU A 724 -19.20 75.43 -61.55
N GLY A 725 -20.51 75.46 -61.83
CA GLY A 725 -21.53 74.76 -61.05
C GLY A 725 -21.35 73.23 -61.10
N GLN A 726 -21.13 72.67 -62.29
CA GLN A 726 -20.88 71.25 -62.53
C GLN A 726 -19.58 70.79 -61.86
N ALA A 727 -18.48 71.54 -62.01
CA ALA A 727 -17.20 71.25 -61.35
C ALA A 727 -17.33 71.29 -59.82
N ASN A 728 -18.05 72.27 -59.25
CA ASN A 728 -18.31 72.30 -57.81
C ASN A 728 -19.21 71.15 -57.34
N ALA A 729 -20.18 70.71 -58.16
CA ALA A 729 -20.99 69.53 -57.87
C ALA A 729 -20.15 68.23 -57.91
N GLN A 730 -19.24 68.10 -58.88
CA GLN A 730 -18.29 66.99 -58.97
C GLN A 730 -17.32 66.98 -57.77
N ILE A 731 -16.76 68.14 -57.38
CA ILE A 731 -15.90 68.26 -56.19
C ILE A 731 -16.66 67.86 -54.92
N LYS A 732 -17.93 68.28 -54.76
CA LYS A 732 -18.77 67.83 -53.63
C LYS A 732 -19.01 66.32 -53.67
N ALA A 733 -19.40 65.75 -54.81
CA ALA A 733 -19.62 64.31 -54.94
C ALA A 733 -18.33 63.50 -54.67
N LEU A 734 -17.17 63.99 -55.12
CA LEU A 734 -15.87 63.38 -54.83
C LEU A 734 -15.50 63.48 -53.34
N ASN A 735 -15.74 64.61 -52.69
CA ASN A 735 -15.51 64.78 -51.25
C ASN A 735 -16.46 63.91 -50.41
N GLU A 736 -17.74 63.82 -50.77
CA GLU A 736 -18.72 62.93 -50.15
C GLU A 736 -18.39 61.44 -50.39
N HIS A 737 -17.78 61.10 -51.53
CA HIS A 737 -17.31 59.76 -51.84
C HIS A 737 -16.04 59.42 -51.04
N GLN A 738 -15.10 60.36 -50.91
CA GLN A 738 -13.91 60.22 -50.05
C GLN A 738 -14.30 60.09 -48.57
N LEU A 739 -15.25 60.90 -48.09
CA LEU A 739 -15.76 60.80 -46.72
C LEU A 739 -16.39 59.42 -46.47
N ARG A 740 -17.29 58.96 -47.36
CA ARG A 740 -17.89 57.62 -47.27
C ARG A 740 -16.85 56.49 -47.36
N LEU A 741 -15.77 56.66 -48.14
CA LEU A 741 -14.64 55.73 -48.18
C LEU A 741 -13.86 55.71 -46.86
N MET A 742 -13.64 56.87 -46.23
CA MET A 742 -12.99 56.96 -44.92
C MET A 742 -13.88 56.39 -43.81
N GLU A 743 -15.19 56.64 -43.83
CA GLU A 743 -16.17 56.08 -42.91
C GLU A 743 -16.25 54.54 -43.05
N ASN A 744 -16.32 54.02 -44.28
CA ASN A 744 -16.29 52.59 -44.56
C ASN A 744 -14.95 51.95 -44.14
N ASN A 745 -13.81 52.59 -44.42
CA ASN A 745 -12.51 52.07 -43.99
C ASN A 745 -12.36 52.08 -42.46
N ASN A 746 -12.84 53.13 -41.79
CA ASN A 746 -12.91 53.17 -40.32
C ASN A 746 -13.82 52.08 -39.77
N HIS A 747 -14.97 51.81 -40.39
CA HIS A 747 -15.89 50.74 -40.00
C HIS A 747 -15.25 49.36 -40.16
N GLN A 748 -14.62 49.08 -41.30
CA GLN A 748 -13.86 47.85 -41.54
C GLN A 748 -12.71 47.70 -40.53
N MET A 749 -12.06 48.80 -40.15
CA MET A 749 -11.01 48.79 -39.13
C MET A 749 -11.59 48.51 -37.73
N THR A 750 -12.76 49.05 -37.36
CA THR A 750 -13.41 48.69 -36.08
C THR A 750 -13.83 47.23 -36.08
N GLU A 751 -14.48 46.73 -37.14
CA GLU A 751 -14.83 45.31 -37.31
C GLU A 751 -13.59 44.40 -37.19
N MET A 752 -12.48 44.76 -37.84
CA MET A 752 -11.22 44.02 -37.71
C MET A 752 -10.65 44.04 -36.29
N THR A 753 -10.82 45.12 -35.51
CA THR A 753 -10.46 45.09 -34.09
C THR A 753 -11.42 44.26 -33.24
N GLU A 754 -12.70 44.19 -33.58
CA GLU A 754 -13.70 43.41 -32.86
C GLU A 754 -13.57 41.91 -33.15
N LEU A 755 -13.36 41.52 -34.41
CA LEU A 755 -13.00 40.16 -34.80
C LEU A 755 -11.69 39.71 -34.15
N ARG A 756 -10.69 40.58 -34.02
CA ARG A 756 -9.46 40.27 -33.25
C ARG A 756 -9.72 40.10 -31.75
N LYS A 757 -10.59 40.91 -31.14
CA LYS A 757 -11.01 40.71 -29.74
C LYS A 757 -11.76 39.39 -29.56
N GLN A 758 -12.71 39.07 -30.45
CA GLN A 758 -13.46 37.82 -30.45
C GLN A 758 -12.54 36.61 -30.65
N TYR A 759 -11.55 36.71 -31.54
CA TYR A 759 -10.53 35.67 -31.72
C TYR A 759 -9.65 35.50 -30.47
N SER A 760 -9.26 36.61 -29.80
CA SER A 760 -8.52 36.57 -28.54
C SER A 760 -9.33 35.91 -27.42
N THR A 761 -10.59 36.29 -27.22
CA THR A 761 -11.43 35.70 -26.17
C THR A 761 -11.82 34.25 -26.48
N LEU A 762 -11.99 33.90 -27.76
CA LEU A 762 -12.17 32.52 -28.20
C LEU A 762 -10.91 31.69 -27.91
N HIS A 763 -9.72 32.21 -28.23
CA HIS A 763 -8.44 31.55 -27.95
C HIS A 763 -8.16 31.41 -26.44
N GLU A 764 -8.40 32.44 -25.63
CA GLU A 764 -8.38 32.34 -24.17
C GLU A 764 -9.39 31.33 -23.64
N SER A 765 -10.57 31.21 -24.25
CA SER A 765 -11.55 30.19 -23.88
C SER A 765 -11.10 28.78 -24.29
N ALA A 766 -10.34 28.64 -25.39
CA ALA A 766 -9.76 27.37 -25.81
C ALA A 766 -8.67 26.95 -24.82
N THR A 767 -7.66 27.79 -24.56
CA THR A 767 -6.58 27.47 -23.62
C THR A 767 -7.08 27.22 -22.20
N ARG A 768 -8.14 27.91 -21.74
CA ARG A 768 -8.81 27.59 -20.47
C ARG A 768 -9.50 26.21 -20.47
N ARG A 769 -10.10 25.78 -21.59
CA ARG A 769 -10.64 24.42 -21.73
C ARG A 769 -9.52 23.39 -21.78
N ASP A 770 -8.44 23.66 -22.51
CA ASP A 770 -7.28 22.77 -22.62
C ASP A 770 -6.63 22.54 -21.25
N ILE A 771 -6.38 23.60 -20.48
CA ILE A 771 -5.91 23.52 -19.08
C ILE A 771 -6.92 22.75 -18.20
N SER A 772 -8.23 22.95 -18.42
CA SER A 772 -9.28 22.21 -17.70
C SER A 772 -9.30 20.72 -18.05
N TYR A 773 -8.99 20.34 -19.30
CA TYR A 773 -8.85 18.95 -19.74
C TYR A 773 -7.55 18.32 -19.22
N GLU A 774 -6.43 19.05 -19.19
CA GLU A 774 -5.18 18.58 -18.60
C GLU A 774 -5.33 18.35 -17.09
N ASN A 775 -5.99 19.26 -16.37
CA ASN A 775 -6.31 19.08 -14.95
C ASN A 775 -7.23 17.87 -14.72
N LEU A 776 -8.33 17.74 -15.48
CA LEU A 776 -9.25 16.61 -15.35
C LEU A 776 -8.59 15.27 -15.73
N ALA A 777 -7.65 15.28 -16.67
CA ALA A 777 -6.85 14.11 -17.02
C ALA A 777 -5.84 13.75 -15.92
N ALA A 778 -5.21 14.75 -15.28
CA ALA A 778 -4.33 14.54 -14.13
C ALA A 778 -5.09 14.04 -12.89
N GLU A 779 -6.30 14.55 -12.64
CA GLU A 779 -7.22 14.03 -11.61
C GLU A 779 -7.60 12.57 -11.91
N LEU A 780 -7.98 12.26 -13.16
CA LEU A 780 -8.32 10.90 -13.58
C LEU A 780 -7.13 9.93 -13.48
N ASP A 781 -5.92 10.34 -13.87
CA ASP A 781 -4.71 9.54 -13.69
C ASP A 781 -4.36 9.39 -12.20
N SER A 782 -4.61 10.40 -11.35
CA SER A 782 -4.40 10.29 -9.90
C SER A 782 -5.37 9.31 -9.23
N GLU A 783 -6.64 9.27 -9.65
CA GLU A 783 -7.62 8.28 -9.18
C GLU A 783 -7.41 6.91 -9.82
N ARG A 784 -6.77 6.85 -10.98
CA ARG A 784 -6.29 5.59 -11.57
C ARG A 784 -5.09 5.06 -10.80
N GLU A 785 -4.19 5.92 -10.33
CA GLU A 785 -3.12 5.55 -9.42
C GLU A 785 -3.68 5.13 -8.06
N SER A 786 -4.67 5.85 -7.49
CA SER A 786 -5.34 5.49 -6.23
C SER A 786 -6.02 4.10 -6.33
N ALA A 787 -6.76 3.85 -7.41
CA ALA A 787 -7.36 2.55 -7.70
C ALA A 787 -6.30 1.46 -7.95
N SER A 788 -5.15 1.79 -8.56
CA SER A 788 -4.04 0.83 -8.73
C SER A 788 -3.41 0.45 -7.38
N GLN A 789 -3.28 1.41 -6.45
CA GLN A 789 -2.77 1.18 -5.09
C GLN A 789 -3.78 0.33 -4.30
N LEU A 790 -5.05 0.70 -4.28
CA LEU A 790 -6.12 -0.07 -3.62
C LEU A 790 -6.26 -1.49 -4.18
N THR A 791 -6.08 -1.70 -5.48
CA THR A 791 -6.09 -3.06 -6.07
C THR A 791 -4.81 -3.84 -5.75
N ALA A 792 -3.65 -3.19 -5.62
CA ALA A 792 -2.42 -3.81 -5.14
C ALA A 792 -2.54 -4.23 -3.66
N GLU A 793 -3.04 -3.34 -2.79
CA GLU A 793 -3.33 -3.62 -1.37
C GLU A 793 -4.35 -4.75 -1.22
N LEU A 794 -5.46 -4.71 -1.97
CA LEU A 794 -6.48 -5.76 -1.95
C LEU A 794 -5.91 -7.11 -2.43
N ASN A 795 -4.98 -7.11 -3.39
CA ASN A 795 -4.27 -8.32 -3.80
C ASN A 795 -3.22 -8.77 -2.77
N HIS A 796 -2.56 -7.85 -2.06
CA HIS A 796 -1.68 -8.17 -0.94
C HIS A 796 -2.46 -8.80 0.23
N LEU A 797 -3.58 -8.20 0.64
CA LEU A 797 -4.49 -8.74 1.66
C LEU A 797 -5.07 -10.10 1.23
N LYS A 798 -5.30 -10.34 -0.06
CA LYS A 798 -5.65 -11.68 -0.58
C LYS A 798 -4.50 -12.68 -0.42
N THR A 799 -3.25 -12.32 -0.72
CA THR A 799 -2.10 -13.23 -0.55
C THR A 799 -1.81 -13.50 0.91
N GLU A 800 -1.88 -12.49 1.78
CA GLU A 800 -1.81 -12.67 3.24
C GLU A 800 -2.93 -13.58 3.73
N LYS A 801 -4.19 -13.36 3.33
CA LYS A 801 -5.32 -14.23 3.70
C LYS A 801 -5.17 -15.66 3.19
N ALA A 802 -4.49 -15.88 2.06
CA ALA A 802 -4.13 -17.21 1.58
C ALA A 802 -3.01 -17.84 2.42
N LEU A 803 -1.99 -17.08 2.81
CA LEU A 803 -0.92 -17.52 3.71
C LEU A 803 -1.48 -17.87 5.10
N TRP A 804 -2.30 -17.00 5.71
CA TRP A 804 -2.98 -17.27 6.97
C TRP A 804 -3.85 -18.53 6.90
N LYS A 805 -4.59 -18.76 5.81
CA LYS A 805 -5.32 -20.02 5.59
C LYS A 805 -4.41 -21.23 5.43
N SER A 806 -3.22 -21.07 4.84
CA SER A 806 -2.24 -22.17 4.74
C SER A 806 -1.63 -22.51 6.11
N PHE A 807 -1.38 -21.51 6.96
CA PHE A 807 -0.99 -21.71 8.36
C PHE A 807 -2.12 -22.33 9.18
N GLU A 808 -3.38 -21.90 8.98
CA GLU A 808 -4.57 -22.48 9.60
C GLU A 808 -4.74 -23.96 9.22
N SER A 809 -4.68 -24.30 7.92
CA SER A 809 -4.74 -25.70 7.45
C SER A 809 -3.61 -26.53 8.05
N ARG A 810 -2.37 -26.02 8.01
CA ARG A 810 -1.21 -26.70 8.58
C ARG A 810 -1.35 -26.92 10.10
N LEU A 811 -1.81 -25.93 10.85
CA LEU A 811 -2.05 -26.06 12.29
C LEU A 811 -3.19 -27.04 12.58
N ILE A 812 -4.22 -27.10 11.74
CA ILE A 812 -5.29 -28.12 11.83
C ILE A 812 -4.73 -29.51 11.52
N GLU A 813 -3.86 -29.66 10.52
CA GLU A 813 -3.19 -30.93 10.17
C GLU A 813 -2.23 -31.40 11.26
N GLU A 814 -1.40 -30.51 11.81
CA GLU A 814 -0.51 -30.78 12.94
C GLU A 814 -1.29 -31.13 14.22
N ASN A 815 -2.40 -30.43 14.50
CA ASN A 815 -3.27 -30.75 15.63
C ASN A 815 -4.03 -32.07 15.42
N GLN A 816 -4.47 -32.38 14.20
CA GLN A 816 -5.02 -33.71 13.86
C GLN A 816 -3.96 -34.82 13.99
N ALA A 817 -2.70 -34.55 13.65
CA ALA A 817 -1.60 -35.49 13.86
C ALA A 817 -1.38 -35.71 15.36
N LEU A 818 -1.29 -34.66 16.17
CA LEU A 818 -1.17 -34.74 17.63
C LEU A 818 -2.37 -35.43 18.29
N VAL A 819 -3.59 -35.29 17.75
CA VAL A 819 -4.77 -36.01 18.22
C VAL A 819 -4.70 -37.50 17.85
N LYS A 820 -4.20 -37.84 16.65
CA LYS A 820 -3.94 -39.24 16.26
C LYS A 820 -2.83 -39.86 17.11
N GLU A 821 -1.75 -39.14 17.39
CA GLU A 821 -0.67 -39.58 18.27
C GLU A 821 -1.16 -39.75 19.71
N LYS A 822 -1.94 -38.82 20.26
CA LYS A 822 -2.61 -38.99 21.57
C LYS A 822 -3.57 -40.17 21.57
N GLY A 823 -4.30 -40.41 20.48
CA GLY A 823 -5.12 -41.60 20.29
C GLY A 823 -4.29 -42.87 20.36
N ASN A 824 -3.25 -42.98 19.54
CA ASN A 824 -2.32 -44.11 19.51
C ASN A 824 -1.61 -44.34 20.86
N LEU A 825 -1.22 -43.27 21.56
CA LEU A 825 -0.61 -43.34 22.90
C LEU A 825 -1.62 -43.74 23.98
N ASN A 826 -2.89 -43.33 23.86
CA ASN A 826 -3.96 -43.75 24.76
C ASN A 826 -4.41 -45.20 24.48
N ASP A 827 -4.36 -45.65 23.23
CA ASP A 827 -4.54 -47.05 22.88
C ASP A 827 -3.36 -47.91 23.35
N LEU A 828 -2.13 -47.41 23.25
CA LEU A 828 -0.96 -48.05 23.86
C LEU A 828 -1.07 -48.09 25.39
N LEU A 829 -1.50 -46.99 26.02
CA LEU A 829 -1.77 -46.97 27.47
C LEU A 829 -2.84 -48.00 27.84
N ARG A 830 -3.91 -48.12 27.05
CA ARG A 830 -4.97 -49.11 27.24
C ARG A 830 -4.48 -50.54 27.02
N THR A 831 -3.63 -50.82 26.03
CA THR A 831 -3.05 -52.16 25.87
C THR A 831 -2.07 -52.48 26.99
N VAL A 832 -1.29 -51.50 27.47
CA VAL A 832 -0.44 -51.66 28.66
C VAL A 832 -1.28 -51.90 29.91
N GLN A 833 -2.39 -51.17 30.13
CA GLN A 833 -3.31 -51.38 31.25
C GLN A 833 -4.03 -52.73 31.17
N ASN A 834 -4.40 -53.19 29.97
CA ASN A 834 -4.93 -54.53 29.76
C ASN A 834 -3.87 -55.60 30.06
N LEU A 835 -2.62 -55.39 29.65
CA LEU A 835 -1.51 -56.30 29.96
C LEU A 835 -1.15 -56.28 31.45
N THR A 836 -1.16 -55.14 32.14
CA THR A 836 -0.93 -55.10 33.60
C THR A 836 -2.09 -55.76 34.33
N THR A 837 -3.35 -55.53 33.95
CA THR A 837 -4.49 -56.22 34.58
C THR A 837 -4.56 -57.72 34.24
N GLU A 838 -4.04 -58.16 33.08
CA GLU A 838 -3.82 -59.59 32.79
C GLU A 838 -2.68 -60.20 33.60
N ILE A 839 -1.59 -59.45 33.82
CA ILE A 839 -0.46 -59.87 34.68
C ILE A 839 -0.91 -59.91 36.16
N GLU A 840 -1.66 -58.90 36.61
CA GLU A 840 -2.25 -58.83 37.96
C GLU A 840 -3.23 -59.99 38.16
N ARG A 841 -4.19 -60.20 37.25
CA ARG A 841 -5.09 -61.36 37.27
C ARG A 841 -4.32 -62.68 37.23
N GLY A 842 -3.27 -62.79 36.41
CA GLY A 842 -2.39 -63.96 36.35
C GLY A 842 -1.66 -64.20 37.67
N SER A 843 -1.22 -63.13 38.33
CA SER A 843 -0.58 -63.18 39.65
C SER A 843 -1.58 -63.50 40.76
N GLU A 844 -2.83 -63.03 40.66
CA GLU A 844 -3.92 -63.42 41.55
C GLU A 844 -4.32 -64.89 41.34
N GLU A 845 -4.33 -65.39 40.11
CA GLU A 845 -4.63 -66.79 39.82
C GLU A 845 -3.51 -67.72 40.31
N THR A 846 -2.24 -67.33 40.21
CA THR A 846 -1.15 -68.09 40.84
C THR A 846 -1.16 -67.95 42.37
N LYS A 847 -1.45 -66.77 42.91
CA LYS A 847 -1.59 -66.53 44.36
C LYS A 847 -2.75 -67.33 44.95
N ARG A 848 -3.94 -67.30 44.36
CA ARG A 848 -5.12 -68.11 44.79
C ARG A 848 -4.85 -69.62 44.66
N ARG A 849 -4.09 -70.07 43.65
CA ARG A 849 -3.64 -71.48 43.56
C ARG A 849 -2.68 -71.83 44.68
N LEU A 850 -1.69 -70.98 44.97
CA LEU A 850 -0.74 -71.17 46.07
C LEU A 850 -1.45 -71.15 47.43
N GLU A 851 -2.30 -70.16 47.68
CA GLU A 851 -3.17 -70.06 48.87
C GLU A 851 -4.03 -71.31 49.01
N SER A 852 -4.68 -71.79 47.95
CA SER A 852 -5.45 -73.05 48.01
C SER A 852 -4.57 -74.27 48.33
N THR A 853 -3.33 -74.35 47.80
CA THR A 853 -2.41 -75.42 48.21
C THR A 853 -1.92 -75.27 49.65
N VAL A 854 -1.78 -74.03 50.15
CA VAL A 854 -1.44 -73.75 51.55
C VAL A 854 -2.61 -74.15 52.46
N THR A 855 -3.85 -73.71 52.20
CA THR A 855 -5.01 -74.10 53.02
C THR A 855 -5.23 -75.61 53.02
N ASN A 856 -4.99 -76.29 51.89
CA ASN A 856 -5.07 -77.75 51.84
C ASN A 856 -3.97 -78.41 52.69
N LYS A 857 -2.75 -77.84 52.71
CA LYS A 857 -1.66 -78.32 53.59
C LYS A 857 -1.86 -77.95 55.06
N GLU A 858 -2.52 -76.84 55.36
CA GLU A 858 -2.93 -76.47 56.70
C GLU A 858 -4.02 -77.42 57.22
N GLN A 859 -4.98 -77.82 56.38
CA GLN A 859 -5.98 -78.86 56.70
C GLN A 859 -5.35 -80.26 56.86
N GLU A 860 -4.36 -80.62 56.03
CA GLU A 860 -3.55 -81.84 56.26
C GLU A 860 -2.83 -81.77 57.62
N VAL A 861 -2.21 -80.64 57.95
CA VAL A 861 -1.52 -80.42 59.24
C VAL A 861 -2.50 -80.40 60.41
N GLU A 862 -3.70 -79.84 60.26
CA GLU A 862 -4.73 -79.82 61.29
C GLU A 862 -5.29 -81.22 61.55
N THR A 863 -5.69 -81.96 60.51
CA THR A 863 -6.15 -83.35 60.66
C THR A 863 -5.04 -84.29 61.15
N LEU A 864 -3.76 -84.00 60.89
CA LEU A 864 -2.62 -84.69 61.52
C LEU A 864 -2.44 -84.30 63.00
N LYS A 865 -2.64 -83.03 63.36
CA LYS A 865 -2.66 -82.58 64.76
C LYS A 865 -3.84 -83.19 65.53
N GLU A 866 -5.00 -83.36 64.90
CA GLU A 866 -6.16 -84.04 65.51
C GLU A 866 -5.86 -85.51 65.75
N LYS A 867 -5.38 -86.26 64.75
CA LYS A 867 -4.93 -87.65 64.94
C LYS A 867 -3.85 -87.78 66.03
N LEU A 868 -2.94 -86.81 66.12
CA LEU A 868 -1.94 -86.77 67.20
C LEU A 868 -2.57 -86.49 68.58
N LYS A 869 -3.58 -85.62 68.68
CA LYS A 869 -4.37 -85.45 69.91
C LYS A 869 -5.12 -86.73 70.28
N GLU A 870 -5.75 -87.39 69.30
CA GLU A 870 -6.46 -88.65 69.50
C GLU A 870 -5.54 -89.75 70.01
N GLU A 871 -4.31 -89.87 69.49
CA GLU A 871 -3.33 -90.85 69.99
C GLU A 871 -2.69 -90.45 71.33
N VAL A 872 -2.54 -89.15 71.60
CA VAL A 872 -2.16 -88.68 72.95
C VAL A 872 -3.28 -88.97 73.95
N GLU A 873 -4.55 -88.89 73.55
CA GLU A 873 -5.68 -89.28 74.38
C GLU A 873 -5.87 -90.81 74.48
N SER A 874 -5.65 -91.57 73.41
CA SER A 874 -5.63 -93.05 73.45
C SER A 874 -4.57 -93.52 74.45
N GLY A 875 -3.37 -92.94 74.37
CA GLY A 875 -2.25 -93.18 75.27
C GLY A 875 -2.42 -92.62 76.68
N LYS A 876 -3.34 -91.66 76.92
CA LYS A 876 -3.77 -91.26 78.27
C LYS A 876 -4.77 -92.27 78.83
N ARG A 877 -5.89 -92.51 78.11
CA ARG A 877 -6.93 -93.47 78.50
C ARG A 877 -6.36 -94.88 78.79
N LEU A 878 -5.33 -95.29 78.05
CA LEU A 878 -4.59 -96.55 78.29
C LEU A 878 -3.70 -96.50 79.55
N ARG A 879 -3.09 -95.36 79.87
CA ARG A 879 -2.36 -95.15 81.13
C ARG A 879 -3.32 -95.13 82.33
N ASP A 880 -4.39 -94.36 82.24
CA ASP A 880 -5.42 -94.24 83.28
C ASP A 880 -6.02 -95.62 83.59
N ARG A 881 -6.32 -96.41 82.54
CA ARG A 881 -6.74 -97.81 82.66
C ARG A 881 -5.71 -98.69 83.38
N ARG A 882 -4.42 -98.61 83.00
CA ARG A 882 -3.36 -99.36 83.70
C ARG A 882 -3.17 -98.92 85.16
N GLU A 883 -3.42 -97.65 85.47
CA GLU A 883 -3.38 -97.16 86.84
C GLU A 883 -4.55 -97.70 87.68
N VAL A 884 -5.76 -97.79 87.11
CA VAL A 884 -6.91 -98.47 87.73
C VAL A 884 -6.63 -99.96 87.93
N GLU A 885 -6.16 -100.67 86.90
CA GLU A 885 -5.78 -102.08 86.99
C GLU A 885 -4.69 -102.28 88.07
N SER A 886 -3.71 -101.37 88.18
CA SER A 886 -2.68 -101.40 89.24
C SER A 886 -3.25 -101.14 90.64
N LYS A 887 -4.23 -100.25 90.78
CA LYS A 887 -4.92 -99.98 92.06
C LYS A 887 -5.77 -101.17 92.50
N GLU A 888 -6.40 -101.90 91.57
CA GLU A 888 -7.06 -103.16 91.88
C GLU A 888 -6.09 -104.24 92.34
N TRP A 889 -4.90 -104.35 91.74
CA TRP A 889 -3.87 -105.28 92.19
C TRP A 889 -3.34 -104.92 93.57
N GLN A 890 -3.14 -103.63 93.86
CA GLN A 890 -2.77 -103.16 95.20
C GLN A 890 -3.85 -103.49 96.23
N GLY A 891 -5.13 -103.21 95.94
CA GLY A 891 -6.25 -103.56 96.83
C GLY A 891 -6.35 -105.06 97.12
N LYS A 892 -6.05 -105.92 96.14
CA LYS A 892 -5.98 -107.39 96.33
C LYS A 892 -4.82 -107.81 97.25
N ILE A 893 -3.68 -107.12 97.20
CA ILE A 893 -2.55 -107.32 98.12
C ILE A 893 -2.94 -106.87 99.54
N ASP A 894 -3.62 -105.73 99.67
CA ASP A 894 -4.04 -105.16 100.95
C ASP A 894 -5.10 -106.05 101.63
N THR A 895 -6.03 -106.65 100.88
CA THR A 895 -6.95 -107.67 101.43
C THR A 895 -6.22 -108.94 101.88
N LEU A 896 -5.27 -109.45 101.11
CA LEU A 896 -4.51 -110.66 101.47
C LEU A 896 -3.60 -110.44 102.69
N THR A 897 -3.05 -109.24 102.88
CA THR A 897 -2.31 -108.89 104.11
C THR A 897 -3.22 -108.73 105.32
N SER A 898 -4.46 -108.25 105.14
CA SER A 898 -5.48 -108.23 106.20
C SER A 898 -5.93 -109.64 106.62
N GLU A 899 -6.15 -110.55 105.67
CA GLU A 899 -6.43 -111.97 105.93
C GLU A 899 -5.25 -112.68 106.62
N TYR A 900 -4.01 -112.32 106.26
CA TYR A 900 -2.81 -112.81 106.95
C TYR A 900 -2.65 -112.25 108.38
N GLN A 901 -3.03 -110.99 108.63
CA GLN A 901 -2.99 -110.39 109.97
C GLN A 901 -4.06 -111.00 110.88
N THR A 902 -5.32 -111.09 110.42
CA THR A 902 -6.43 -111.66 111.20
C THR A 902 -6.23 -113.15 111.52
N SER A 903 -5.70 -113.95 110.57
CA SER A 903 -5.34 -115.35 110.84
C SER A 903 -4.15 -115.50 111.81
N ARG A 904 -3.19 -114.57 111.79
CA ARG A 904 -2.10 -114.49 112.77
C ARG A 904 -2.59 -114.08 114.17
N GLU A 905 -3.57 -113.18 114.27
CA GLU A 905 -4.19 -112.79 115.54
C GLU A 905 -4.99 -113.94 116.16
N ALA A 906 -5.76 -114.68 115.35
CA ALA A 906 -6.45 -115.89 115.80
C ALA A 906 -5.47 -116.95 116.36
N LEU A 907 -4.30 -117.12 115.75
CA LEU A 907 -3.24 -118.00 116.26
C LEU A 907 -2.66 -117.54 117.61
N ILE A 908 -2.61 -116.22 117.86
CA ILE A 908 -2.14 -115.64 119.13
C ILE A 908 -3.20 -115.83 120.22
N ALA A 909 -4.47 -115.55 119.94
CA ALA A 909 -5.58 -115.76 120.87
C ALA A 909 -5.74 -117.24 121.29
N ALA A 910 -5.51 -118.17 120.37
CA ALA A 910 -5.49 -119.60 120.68
C ALA A 910 -4.39 -119.95 121.70
N LYS A 911 -3.19 -119.35 121.59
CA LYS A 911 -2.06 -119.60 122.50
C LYS A 911 -2.28 -119.03 123.90
N THR A 912 -2.75 -117.78 124.02
CA THR A 912 -2.94 -117.13 125.33
C THR A 912 -4.02 -117.82 126.18
N SER A 913 -5.05 -118.41 125.56
CA SER A 913 -6.06 -119.19 126.29
C SER A 913 -5.48 -120.47 126.96
N LEU A 914 -4.47 -121.08 126.35
CA LEU A 914 -3.78 -122.27 126.86
C LEU A 914 -2.73 -121.94 127.94
N GLU A 915 -2.30 -120.68 128.02
CA GLU A 915 -1.46 -120.16 129.11
C GLU A 915 -2.33 -119.75 130.32
N HIS A 916 -3.48 -119.11 130.08
CA HIS A 916 -4.41 -118.70 131.13
C HIS A 916 -4.93 -119.87 131.99
N THR A 917 -5.10 -121.05 131.41
CA THR A 917 -5.52 -122.26 132.14
C THR A 917 -4.40 -122.90 132.99
N LYS A 918 -3.13 -122.64 132.65
CA LYS A 918 -1.97 -123.08 133.46
C LYS A 918 -1.69 -122.14 134.63
N ALA A 919 -1.75 -120.83 134.40
CA ALA A 919 -1.54 -119.81 135.44
C ALA A 919 -2.47 -120.03 136.65
N LYS A 920 -3.75 -120.36 136.40
CA LYS A 920 -4.77 -120.56 137.44
C LYS A 920 -4.54 -121.74 138.40
N VAL A 921 -3.56 -122.60 138.13
CA VAL A 921 -3.11 -123.66 139.04
C VAL A 921 -1.89 -123.22 139.86
N GLU A 922 -1.07 -122.30 139.33
CA GLU A 922 0.05 -121.71 140.07
C GLU A 922 -0.39 -120.68 141.11
N ASP A 923 -1.44 -119.90 140.84
CA ASP A 923 -1.88 -118.80 141.71
C ASP A 923 -2.28 -119.30 143.13
N LEU A 924 -3.02 -120.42 143.22
CA LEU A 924 -3.38 -121.07 144.49
C LEU A 924 -2.19 -121.66 145.26
N THR A 925 -1.00 -121.73 144.66
CA THR A 925 0.25 -122.13 145.35
C THR A 925 1.18 -120.96 145.66
N LYS A 926 0.83 -119.73 145.23
CA LYS A 926 1.60 -118.51 145.48
C LYS A 926 1.03 -117.65 146.61
N GLU A 927 -0.27 -117.71 146.91
CA GLU A 927 -0.90 -116.98 148.04
C GLU A 927 -0.27 -117.29 149.42
N ILE A 928 0.41 -118.44 149.57
CA ILE A 928 1.07 -118.84 150.82
C ILE A 928 2.46 -118.21 150.99
N LYS A 929 3.11 -117.69 149.93
CA LYS A 929 4.55 -117.36 149.95
C LYS A 929 4.93 -115.88 149.86
N SER A 930 4.04 -114.96 149.48
CA SER A 930 4.38 -113.53 149.36
C SER A 930 3.89 -112.65 150.54
N ARG A 931 3.30 -113.26 151.59
CA ARG A 931 3.13 -112.57 152.88
C ARG A 931 4.44 -112.41 153.67
N GLU A 932 5.51 -113.06 153.23
CA GLU A 932 6.85 -112.99 153.85
C GLU A 932 7.68 -111.80 153.33
N GLU A 933 7.28 -111.15 152.22
CA GLU A 933 8.01 -110.04 151.59
C GLU A 933 7.19 -108.74 151.50
N GLN A 934 6.54 -108.36 152.61
CA GLN A 934 6.12 -106.97 152.82
C GLN A 934 7.30 -106.13 153.35
N LEU A 935 8.05 -105.44 152.48
CA LEU A 935 8.86 -104.24 152.81
C LEU A 935 9.44 -103.62 151.52
N ALA A 936 9.76 -102.32 151.56
CA ALA A 936 10.27 -101.50 150.43
C ALA A 936 9.30 -101.41 149.21
N ILE A 937 8.23 -100.60 149.25
CA ILE A 937 8.25 -99.15 148.91
C ILE A 937 8.56 -98.97 147.39
N TYR A 938 7.57 -98.84 146.49
CA TYR A 938 6.72 -97.65 146.21
C TYR A 938 7.54 -96.35 145.98
N GLN A 939 7.28 -95.43 145.04
CA GLN A 939 6.25 -95.24 144.00
C GLN A 939 6.73 -94.08 143.09
N GLN A 940 6.26 -93.96 141.84
CA GLN A 940 5.47 -92.77 141.39
C GLN A 940 4.98 -92.81 139.92
N LYS A 941 4.11 -91.83 139.63
CA LYS A 941 3.21 -91.54 138.50
C LYS A 941 2.89 -90.02 138.61
N PRO A 942 2.09 -89.34 137.76
CA PRO A 942 2.05 -89.25 136.28
C PRO A 942 1.84 -87.79 135.77
N SER A 943 1.59 -87.61 134.45
CA SER A 943 0.57 -86.69 133.85
C SER A 943 0.46 -85.17 134.17
N GLY A 944 0.64 -84.32 133.15
CA GLY A 944 -0.46 -83.49 132.57
C GLY A 944 -0.66 -81.97 132.90
N THR A 945 -0.70 -81.15 131.82
CA THR A 945 -1.51 -79.92 131.56
C THR A 945 -1.33 -78.57 132.32
N ASP A 946 -1.05 -77.53 131.50
CA ASP A 946 -1.62 -76.16 131.40
C ASP A 946 -1.30 -74.94 132.32
N SER A 947 -1.23 -73.75 131.65
CA SER A 947 -1.50 -72.33 132.06
C SER A 947 -0.37 -71.30 132.38
N THR A 948 -0.17 -70.37 131.41
CA THR A 948 0.03 -68.88 131.44
C THR A 948 0.87 -68.12 132.50
N GLU A 949 1.77 -67.19 132.05
CA GLU A 949 1.59 -65.70 132.19
C GLU A 949 2.69 -64.76 131.56
N ALA A 950 2.22 -63.58 131.09
CA ALA A 950 2.82 -62.21 131.09
C ALA A 950 4.20 -61.80 130.46
N SER A 951 4.14 -61.32 129.20
CA SER A 951 4.45 -59.94 128.73
C SER A 951 5.67 -59.13 129.27
N ARG A 952 6.66 -58.88 128.38
CA ARG A 952 7.37 -57.57 128.27
C ARG A 952 8.08 -57.31 126.92
N GLU A 953 8.63 -58.34 126.27
CA GLU A 953 9.61 -58.16 125.18
C GLU A 953 9.01 -57.78 123.81
N GLU A 954 7.80 -58.25 123.48
CA GLU A 954 7.19 -58.05 122.15
C GLU A 954 7.00 -56.57 121.77
N GLN A 955 6.77 -55.69 122.75
CA GLN A 955 6.57 -54.26 122.51
C GLN A 955 7.85 -53.53 122.06
N LEU A 956 9.04 -54.04 122.40
CA LEU A 956 10.31 -53.50 121.91
C LEU A 956 10.62 -54.01 120.49
N ILE A 957 10.26 -55.25 120.19
CA ILE A 957 10.42 -55.86 118.86
C ILE A 957 9.60 -55.09 117.81
N ALA A 958 8.37 -54.70 118.15
CA ALA A 958 7.50 -53.90 117.28
C ALA A 958 8.11 -52.53 116.90
N GLN A 959 8.68 -51.80 117.87
CA GLN A 959 9.27 -50.48 117.61
C GLN A 959 10.55 -50.57 116.76
N VAL A 960 11.37 -51.61 116.96
CA VAL A 960 12.54 -51.87 116.11
C VAL A 960 12.14 -52.24 114.68
N ALA A 961 11.04 -52.99 114.49
CA ALA A 961 10.50 -53.28 113.16
C ALA A 961 9.99 -52.01 112.45
N GLN A 962 9.30 -51.13 113.17
CA GLN A 962 8.77 -49.87 112.62
C GLN A 962 9.89 -48.91 112.19
N LEU A 963 10.90 -48.69 113.04
CA LEU A 963 12.06 -47.86 112.69
C LEU A 963 12.88 -48.44 111.52
N ARG A 964 12.97 -49.77 111.38
CA ARG A 964 13.59 -50.41 110.20
C ARG A 964 12.77 -50.21 108.93
N SER A 965 11.44 -50.25 109.01
CA SER A 965 10.55 -49.95 107.88
C SER A 965 10.72 -48.51 107.41
N GLU A 966 10.80 -47.55 108.33
CA GLU A 966 10.96 -46.14 107.99
C GLU A 966 12.37 -45.79 107.49
N LEU A 967 13.41 -46.45 108.00
CA LEU A 967 14.76 -46.40 107.43
C LEU A 967 14.77 -46.96 105.99
N SER A 968 14.12 -48.11 105.76
CA SER A 968 14.01 -48.72 104.42
C SER A 968 13.24 -47.82 103.45
N ARG A 969 12.17 -47.15 103.90
CA ARG A 969 11.43 -46.17 103.10
C ARG A 969 12.31 -44.97 102.74
N GLN A 970 13.02 -44.38 103.70
CA GLN A 970 13.93 -43.26 103.38
C GLN A 970 15.13 -43.69 102.52
N GLN A 971 15.58 -44.94 102.60
CA GLN A 971 16.57 -45.48 101.66
C GLN A 971 16.00 -45.66 100.25
N ALA A 972 14.74 -46.10 100.10
CA ALA A 972 14.06 -46.16 98.81
C ALA A 972 13.79 -44.77 98.22
N GLU A 973 13.32 -43.82 99.02
CA GLU A 973 13.16 -42.41 98.64
C GLU A 973 14.52 -41.78 98.26
N ALA A 974 15.61 -42.10 98.97
CA ALA A 974 16.96 -41.64 98.63
C ALA A 974 17.61 -42.40 97.46
N ALA A 975 17.05 -43.54 97.03
CA ALA A 975 17.42 -44.24 95.80
C ALA A 975 16.67 -43.63 94.61
N SER A 976 15.35 -43.50 94.69
CA SER A 976 14.52 -42.81 93.69
C SER A 976 14.98 -41.36 93.45
N ASN A 977 15.30 -40.59 94.49
CA ASN A 977 15.86 -39.25 94.31
C ASN A 977 17.25 -39.23 93.66
N ARG A 978 18.07 -40.29 93.83
CA ARG A 978 19.34 -40.44 93.07
C ARG A 978 19.08 -40.82 91.61
N GLU A 979 18.10 -41.68 91.37
CA GLU A 979 17.70 -42.08 90.02
C GLU A 979 17.12 -40.89 89.25
N HIS A 980 16.26 -40.08 89.87
CA HIS A 980 15.77 -38.84 89.30
C HIS A 980 16.87 -37.78 89.11
N LEU A 981 17.85 -37.67 90.03
CA LEU A 981 19.03 -36.83 89.79
C LEU A 981 19.88 -37.32 88.61
N ALA A 982 20.07 -38.63 88.46
CA ALA A 982 20.76 -39.22 87.31
C ALA A 982 19.98 -39.03 86.00
N GLN A 983 18.65 -39.15 86.03
CA GLN A 983 17.77 -38.82 84.91
C GLN A 983 17.86 -37.33 84.55
N PHE A 984 17.83 -36.41 85.51
CA PHE A 984 18.01 -34.98 85.26
C PHE A 984 19.41 -34.63 84.77
N GLN A 985 20.47 -35.33 85.22
CA GLN A 985 21.83 -35.18 84.68
C GLN A 985 21.96 -35.72 83.26
N ALA A 986 21.34 -36.86 82.94
CA ALA A 986 21.30 -37.38 81.58
C ALA A 986 20.46 -36.48 80.65
N ILE A 987 19.38 -35.88 81.16
CA ILE A 987 18.56 -34.89 80.43
C ILE A 987 19.33 -33.57 80.26
N SER A 988 20.12 -33.11 81.24
CA SER A 988 20.95 -31.92 81.05
C SER A 988 22.08 -32.18 80.06
N GLN A 989 22.78 -33.32 80.16
CA GLN A 989 23.82 -33.72 79.22
C GLN A 989 23.27 -33.86 77.80
N THR A 990 22.18 -34.62 77.58
CA THR A 990 21.59 -34.74 76.23
C THR A 990 21.00 -33.44 75.70
N ASN A 991 20.69 -32.45 76.55
CA ASN A 991 20.35 -31.09 76.11
C ASN A 991 21.60 -30.24 75.81
N GLU A 992 22.68 -30.38 76.56
CA GLU A 992 23.99 -29.76 76.28
C GLU A 992 24.60 -30.30 74.99
N ASP A 993 24.55 -31.62 74.78
CA ASP A 993 24.95 -32.30 73.55
C ASP A 993 24.12 -31.83 72.36
N ARG A 994 22.78 -31.76 72.48
CA ARG A 994 21.91 -31.21 71.43
C ARG A 994 22.11 -29.73 71.17
N LEU A 995 22.46 -28.95 72.20
CA LEU A 995 22.84 -27.55 72.01
C LEU A 995 24.21 -27.43 71.33
N ALA A 996 25.16 -28.34 71.60
CA ALA A 996 26.44 -28.44 70.90
C ALA A 996 26.27 -28.88 69.44
N GLU A 997 25.41 -29.86 69.16
CA GLU A 997 25.03 -30.25 67.80
C GLU A 997 24.33 -29.10 67.05
N MET A 998 23.44 -28.36 67.73
CA MET A 998 22.74 -27.23 67.13
C MET A 998 23.65 -26.01 66.91
N THR A 999 24.65 -25.76 67.78
CA THR A 999 25.66 -24.72 67.51
C THR A 999 26.66 -25.16 66.45
N ALA A 1000 27.07 -26.43 66.40
CA ALA A 1000 27.94 -26.98 65.37
C ALA A 1000 27.28 -26.91 63.98
N THR A 1001 26.03 -27.38 63.85
CA THR A 1001 25.27 -27.28 62.60
C THR A 1001 24.94 -25.83 62.21
N PHE A 1002 24.70 -24.94 63.17
CA PHE A 1002 24.58 -23.50 62.90
C PHE A 1002 25.90 -22.88 62.45
N GLU A 1003 27.04 -23.27 63.02
CA GLU A 1003 28.36 -22.87 62.56
C GLU A 1003 28.68 -23.39 61.16
N GLU A 1004 28.35 -24.64 60.84
CA GLU A 1004 28.51 -25.21 59.49
C GLU A 1004 27.60 -24.51 58.48
N PHE A 1005 26.34 -24.25 58.84
CA PHE A 1005 25.42 -23.49 58.01
C PHE A 1005 25.92 -22.06 57.78
N LYS A 1006 26.45 -21.41 58.83
CA LYS A 1006 27.08 -20.09 58.72
C LYS A 1006 28.33 -20.13 57.84
N LYS A 1007 29.25 -21.08 58.05
CA LYS A 1007 30.45 -21.25 57.20
C LYS A 1007 30.07 -21.50 55.73
N SER A 1008 29.04 -22.29 55.46
CA SER A 1008 28.52 -22.51 54.10
C SER A 1008 27.84 -21.27 53.52
N HIS A 1009 27.17 -20.46 54.34
CA HIS A 1009 26.55 -19.21 53.92
C HIS A 1009 27.61 -18.14 53.63
N ASP A 1010 28.58 -17.96 54.52
CA ASP A 1010 29.72 -17.03 54.38
C ASP A 1010 30.56 -17.40 53.12
N GLN A 1011 30.77 -18.71 52.86
CA GLN A 1011 31.38 -19.19 51.60
C GLN A 1011 30.56 -18.82 50.36
N LYS A 1012 29.23 -19.05 50.37
CA LYS A 1012 28.35 -18.69 49.25
C LYS A 1012 28.26 -17.18 49.05
N VAL A 1013 28.36 -16.39 50.11
CA VAL A 1013 28.46 -14.92 50.05
C VAL A 1013 29.80 -14.50 49.45
N GLU A 1014 30.91 -15.12 49.83
CA GLU A 1014 32.22 -14.82 49.22
C GLU A 1014 32.25 -15.23 47.74
N GLU A 1015 31.76 -16.41 47.37
CA GLU A 1015 31.58 -16.83 45.96
C GLU A 1015 30.65 -15.87 45.18
N SER A 1016 29.58 -15.39 45.81
CA SER A 1016 28.67 -14.41 45.22
C SER A 1016 29.34 -13.04 45.04
N THR A 1017 30.12 -12.54 46.00
CA THR A 1017 30.84 -11.27 45.83
C THR A 1017 32.01 -11.40 44.87
N GLN A 1018 32.67 -12.55 44.78
CA GLN A 1018 33.71 -12.81 43.77
C GLN A 1018 33.13 -12.90 42.37
N THR A 1019 31.96 -13.54 42.19
CA THR A 1019 31.27 -13.54 40.88
C THR A 1019 30.71 -12.15 40.54
N ILE A 1020 30.23 -11.36 41.50
CA ILE A 1020 29.90 -9.93 41.29
C ILE A 1020 31.13 -9.14 40.85
N LYS A 1021 32.26 -9.20 41.58
CA LYS A 1021 33.52 -8.54 41.19
C LYS A 1021 34.02 -8.98 39.80
N ALA A 1022 33.84 -10.26 39.46
CA ALA A 1022 34.17 -10.82 38.15
C ALA A 1022 33.18 -10.42 37.03
N LEU A 1023 31.97 -9.97 37.37
CA LEU A 1023 31.00 -9.38 36.45
C LEU A 1023 31.21 -7.87 36.32
N GLU A 1024 31.52 -7.15 37.40
CA GLU A 1024 31.87 -5.73 37.41
C GLU A 1024 33.14 -5.46 36.58
N THR A 1025 34.18 -6.27 36.74
CA THR A 1025 35.40 -6.17 35.91
C THR A 1025 35.15 -6.54 34.45
N LYS A 1026 34.25 -7.50 34.17
CA LYS A 1026 33.81 -7.79 32.79
C LYS A 1026 33.00 -6.64 32.20
N LEU A 1027 32.12 -6.01 32.98
CA LEU A 1027 31.32 -4.85 32.60
C LEU A 1027 32.23 -3.68 32.27
N ALA A 1028 33.14 -3.30 33.16
CA ALA A 1028 34.13 -2.24 32.93
C ALA A 1028 34.98 -2.52 31.67
N SER A 1029 35.44 -3.76 31.48
CA SER A 1029 36.17 -4.13 30.25
C SER A 1029 35.31 -4.08 28.98
N ALA A 1030 33.99 -4.22 29.10
CA ALA A 1030 33.04 -4.15 27.99
C ALA A 1030 32.63 -2.70 27.71
N GLU A 1031 32.53 -1.86 28.73
CA GLU A 1031 32.36 -0.41 28.66
C GLU A 1031 33.59 0.25 28.03
N GLU A 1032 34.81 -0.15 28.43
CA GLU A 1032 36.06 0.29 27.78
C GLU A 1032 36.12 -0.14 26.31
N ARG A 1033 35.70 -1.37 25.99
CA ARG A 1033 35.58 -1.85 24.59
C ARG A 1033 34.47 -1.13 23.81
N ALA A 1034 33.37 -0.76 24.45
CA ALA A 1034 32.30 0.03 23.82
C ALA A 1034 32.75 1.48 23.58
N GLN A 1035 33.48 2.08 24.53
CA GLN A 1035 33.99 3.45 24.44
C GLN A 1035 35.13 3.57 23.41
N THR A 1036 36.03 2.57 23.32
CA THR A 1036 37.06 2.51 22.26
C THR A 1036 36.45 2.16 20.90
N SER A 1037 35.40 1.33 20.83
CA SER A 1037 34.62 1.14 19.60
C SER A 1037 33.94 2.45 19.17
N ALA A 1038 33.36 3.21 20.11
CA ALA A 1038 32.74 4.50 19.85
C ALA A 1038 33.75 5.56 19.39
N SER A 1039 34.95 5.65 20.00
CA SER A 1039 36.01 6.55 19.50
C SER A 1039 36.47 6.14 18.10
N ASN A 1040 36.67 4.84 17.85
CA ASN A 1040 37.04 4.34 16.52
C ASN A 1040 35.95 4.64 15.48
N MET A 1041 34.67 4.60 15.85
CA MET A 1041 33.56 4.93 14.93
C MET A 1041 33.48 6.45 14.67
N VAL A 1042 33.74 7.29 15.67
CA VAL A 1042 33.88 8.75 15.51
C VAL A 1042 35.08 9.09 14.63
N ASP A 1043 36.23 8.42 14.82
CA ASP A 1043 37.42 8.63 14.00
C ASP A 1043 37.25 8.14 12.56
N MET A 1044 36.58 7.01 12.35
CA MET A 1044 36.18 6.56 11.01
C MET A 1044 35.19 7.52 10.34
N GLN A 1045 34.23 8.08 11.08
CA GLN A 1045 33.32 9.09 10.56
C GLN A 1045 34.06 10.39 10.21
N ASN A 1046 35.01 10.83 11.06
CA ASN A 1046 35.90 11.95 10.78
C ASN A 1046 36.77 11.72 9.54
N GLN A 1047 37.29 10.51 9.33
CA GLN A 1047 38.03 10.14 8.12
C GLN A 1047 37.13 10.18 6.88
N VAL A 1048 35.95 9.57 6.94
CA VAL A 1048 34.97 9.59 5.82
C VAL A 1048 34.54 11.01 5.47
N ASP A 1049 34.31 11.89 6.45
CA ASP A 1049 33.94 13.28 6.17
C ASP A 1049 35.13 14.14 5.71
N GLN A 1050 36.37 13.83 6.13
CA GLN A 1050 37.59 14.39 5.54
C GLN A 1050 37.74 13.98 4.06
N GLU A 1051 37.61 12.69 3.75
CA GLU A 1051 37.62 12.17 2.37
C GLU A 1051 36.51 12.81 1.53
N ARG A 1052 35.27 12.88 2.04
CA ARG A 1052 34.17 13.58 1.37
C ARG A 1052 34.45 15.06 1.16
N SER A 1053 35.22 15.72 2.02
CA SER A 1053 35.65 17.11 1.83
C SER A 1053 36.72 17.24 0.75
N ALA A 1054 37.66 16.29 0.67
CA ALA A 1054 38.67 16.21 -0.37
C ALA A 1054 38.05 15.88 -1.74
N TRP A 1055 37.11 14.94 -1.80
CA TRP A 1055 36.34 14.63 -3.00
C TRP A 1055 35.49 15.80 -3.48
N ARG A 1056 34.89 16.59 -2.57
CA ARG A 1056 34.19 17.85 -2.93
C ARG A 1056 35.15 18.87 -3.53
N LYS A 1057 36.30 19.15 -2.90
CA LYS A 1057 37.34 20.05 -3.44
C LYS A 1057 37.87 19.57 -4.79
N ASN A 1058 38.17 18.28 -4.94
CA ASN A 1058 38.61 17.68 -6.20
C ASN A 1058 37.53 17.82 -7.29
N LYS A 1059 36.25 17.65 -6.95
CA LYS A 1059 35.14 17.88 -7.88
C LYS A 1059 35.02 19.36 -8.26
N GLU A 1060 35.12 20.28 -7.30
CA GLU A 1060 35.10 21.74 -7.54
C GLU A 1060 36.28 22.17 -8.43
N GLU A 1061 37.48 21.64 -8.20
CA GLU A 1061 38.65 21.83 -9.07
C GLU A 1061 38.44 21.27 -10.47
N LEU A 1062 37.89 20.06 -10.61
CA LEU A 1062 37.62 19.45 -11.90
C LEU A 1062 36.52 20.21 -12.67
N GLU A 1063 35.48 20.69 -11.99
CA GLU A 1063 34.48 21.58 -12.58
C GLU A 1063 35.07 22.93 -12.98
N ALA A 1064 35.94 23.52 -12.16
CA ALA A 1064 36.64 24.76 -12.51
C ALA A 1064 37.55 24.58 -13.73
N ARG A 1065 38.26 23.45 -13.82
CA ARG A 1065 39.07 23.07 -15.00
C ARG A 1065 38.19 22.77 -16.22
N LEU A 1066 37.03 22.13 -16.05
CA LEU A 1066 36.09 21.90 -17.16
C LEU A 1066 35.52 23.22 -17.69
N ARG A 1067 35.11 24.13 -16.80
CA ARG A 1067 34.63 25.49 -17.16
C ARG A 1067 35.73 26.32 -17.81
N SER A 1068 36.99 26.19 -17.39
CA SER A 1068 38.11 26.89 -18.05
C SER A 1068 38.42 26.31 -19.43
N LEU A 1069 38.36 24.98 -19.61
CA LEU A 1069 38.47 24.33 -20.92
C LEU A 1069 37.31 24.71 -21.86
N GLN A 1070 36.08 24.74 -21.37
CA GLN A 1070 34.91 25.22 -22.13
C GLN A 1070 35.07 26.69 -22.54
N ASN A 1071 35.58 27.56 -21.65
CA ASN A 1071 35.87 28.95 -21.99
C ASN A 1071 37.00 29.07 -23.05
N ILE A 1072 38.04 28.22 -22.98
CA ILE A 1072 39.09 28.14 -24.00
C ILE A 1072 38.54 27.63 -25.33
N GLU A 1073 37.63 26.66 -25.33
CA GLU A 1073 36.96 26.16 -26.53
C GLU A 1073 36.03 27.21 -27.16
N ILE A 1074 35.25 27.94 -26.35
CA ILE A 1074 34.44 29.08 -26.81
C ILE A 1074 35.34 30.18 -27.40
N GLN A 1075 36.47 30.50 -26.77
CA GLN A 1075 37.44 31.45 -27.31
C GLN A 1075 38.08 30.96 -28.61
N LYS A 1076 38.47 29.69 -28.70
CA LYS A 1076 38.98 29.04 -29.92
C LYS A 1076 37.95 29.14 -31.05
N ASN A 1077 36.71 28.76 -30.78
CA ASN A 1077 35.63 28.77 -31.77
C ASN A 1077 35.27 30.21 -32.19
N ALA A 1078 35.36 31.19 -31.28
CA ALA A 1078 35.21 32.61 -31.61
C ALA A 1078 36.37 33.12 -32.50
N VAL A 1079 37.59 32.65 -32.27
CA VAL A 1079 38.77 32.96 -33.12
C VAL A 1079 38.68 32.28 -34.48
N GLU A 1080 38.29 31.00 -34.55
CA GLU A 1080 38.07 30.29 -35.82
C GLU A 1080 36.92 30.93 -36.62
N ASN A 1081 35.83 31.36 -35.97
CA ASN A 1081 34.76 32.11 -36.64
C ASN A 1081 35.21 33.49 -37.13
N ARG A 1082 36.10 34.18 -36.41
CA ARG A 1082 36.73 35.43 -36.90
C ARG A 1082 37.58 35.17 -38.13
N TYR A 1083 38.49 34.19 -38.08
CA TYR A 1083 39.30 33.81 -39.24
C TYR A 1083 38.45 33.35 -40.44
N GLN A 1084 37.38 32.59 -40.23
CA GLN A 1084 36.46 32.22 -41.32
C GLN A 1084 35.75 33.43 -41.93
N ASN A 1085 35.33 34.41 -41.10
CA ASN A 1085 34.68 35.62 -41.58
C ASN A 1085 35.67 36.58 -42.26
N GLU A 1086 36.91 36.69 -41.78
CA GLU A 1086 38.00 37.41 -42.45
C GLU A 1086 38.36 36.76 -43.79
N LEU A 1087 38.46 35.43 -43.85
CA LEU A 1087 38.69 34.68 -45.10
C LEU A 1087 37.54 34.85 -46.09
N ARG A 1088 36.28 34.85 -45.61
CA ARG A 1088 35.10 35.17 -46.43
C ARG A 1088 35.12 36.62 -46.91
N HIS A 1089 35.53 37.57 -46.06
CA HIS A 1089 35.63 38.98 -46.44
C HIS A 1089 36.72 39.21 -47.50
N GLN A 1090 37.91 38.63 -47.33
CA GLN A 1090 38.96 38.63 -48.36
C GLN A 1090 38.53 37.89 -49.64
N GLY A 1091 37.78 36.78 -49.50
CA GLY A 1091 37.18 36.04 -50.61
C GLY A 1091 36.09 36.83 -51.35
N ASN A 1092 35.42 37.77 -50.70
CA ASN A 1092 34.49 38.69 -51.35
C ASN A 1092 35.22 39.89 -51.95
N LEU A 1093 36.21 40.47 -51.26
CA LEU A 1093 37.03 41.57 -51.77
C LEU A 1093 37.79 41.17 -53.06
N THR A 1094 38.26 39.91 -53.13
CA THR A 1094 38.90 39.37 -54.33
C THR A 1094 37.90 39.07 -55.46
N LYS A 1095 36.65 38.68 -55.15
CA LYS A 1095 35.57 38.61 -56.15
C LYS A 1095 35.18 40.00 -56.66
N GLU A 1096 34.99 40.99 -55.79
CA GLU A 1096 34.67 42.37 -56.19
C GLU A 1096 35.79 42.96 -57.06
N ALA A 1097 37.05 42.73 -56.71
CA ALA A 1097 38.19 43.07 -57.55
C ALA A 1097 38.14 42.34 -58.91
N HIS A 1098 37.86 41.04 -58.92
CA HIS A 1098 37.76 40.25 -60.16
C HIS A 1098 36.58 40.69 -61.04
N GLU A 1099 35.41 40.96 -60.48
CA GLU A 1099 34.25 41.52 -61.17
C GLU A 1099 34.55 42.92 -61.72
N ASN A 1100 35.33 43.74 -61.02
CA ASN A 1100 35.73 45.06 -61.52
C ASN A 1100 36.76 44.92 -62.65
N TYR A 1101 37.72 44.00 -62.56
CA TYR A 1101 38.57 43.62 -63.70
C TYR A 1101 37.76 43.05 -64.88
N GLU A 1102 36.67 42.29 -64.64
CA GLU A 1102 35.75 41.87 -65.69
C GLU A 1102 34.94 43.03 -66.28
N ARG A 1103 34.44 43.96 -65.46
CA ARG A 1103 33.71 45.16 -65.93
C ARG A 1103 34.61 46.05 -66.79
N ASP A 1104 35.86 46.25 -66.38
CA ASP A 1104 36.83 47.02 -67.15
C ASP A 1104 37.35 46.24 -68.37
N SER A 1105 37.47 44.91 -68.31
CA SER A 1105 37.71 44.06 -69.48
C SER A 1105 36.58 44.17 -70.52
N ARG A 1106 35.30 44.09 -70.08
CA ARG A 1106 34.11 44.28 -70.93
C ARG A 1106 33.94 45.71 -71.44
N ARG A 1107 34.54 46.71 -70.79
CA ARG A 1107 34.70 48.08 -71.32
C ARG A 1107 35.89 48.20 -72.30
N SER A 1108 36.91 47.37 -72.11
CA SER A 1108 38.13 47.32 -72.93
C SER A 1108 38.00 46.43 -74.18
N THR A 1109 36.87 45.75 -74.38
CA THR A 1109 36.55 45.07 -75.65
C THR A 1109 35.91 46.03 -76.66
N PRO A 1110 36.66 46.61 -77.62
CA PRO A 1110 36.08 47.43 -78.68
C PRO A 1110 35.19 46.59 -79.61
N ASN A 1111 34.15 47.24 -80.12
CA ASN A 1111 33.08 46.63 -80.92
C ASN A 1111 33.61 45.99 -82.22
N ARG A 1112 33.83 44.66 -82.21
CA ARG A 1112 34.32 43.90 -83.35
C ARG A 1112 33.17 43.18 -84.05
N ARG A 1113 32.51 43.86 -85.00
CA ARG A 1113 31.68 43.22 -86.02
C ARG A 1113 32.52 42.25 -86.88
N PRO A 1114 31.98 41.08 -87.22
CA PRO A 1114 32.14 40.51 -88.55
C PRO A 1114 30.78 40.18 -89.16
N SER A 1115 30.53 40.71 -90.37
CA SER A 1115 29.26 40.61 -91.15
C SER A 1115 28.00 40.91 -90.33
#